data_AF-A0A371WTX9-F1
#
_entry.id   AF-A0A371WTX9-F1
#
_cell.length_a   1.000
_cell.length_b   1.000
_cell.length_c   1.000
_cell.angle_alpha   90.00
_cell.angle_beta   90.00
_cell.angle_gamma   90.00
#
_symmetry.space_group_name_H-M   'P 1'
#
loop_
_entity.id
_entity.type
_entity.pdbx_description
1 polymer ?
#
loop_
_entity_poly.entity_id
_entity_poly.type
_entity_poly.pdbx_seq_one_letter_code
_entity_poly.pdbx_strand_id
1 'polypeptide(L)'
;MQINATFGTGSTTNFESAVNSAISFFDQAFTNNITLNINFNEVSQAGGGLSSSSSTLINDGYSAITAALKGLNQTTDQTSAAAALPTSDPFGSGATAAVTSAEAKALGLSLNGYTGSDGTVDLNDAGLPSGDSWAWSQNSVGANQFDAVGAIEHEISEVMGRIAGFTDTSSSQPATGLILDTPEAWHIYTGTGTINTGTSGNGAYLSLDGGKTNLAAIGETGGGDIADWADPNNTANDAFGYLKAGVDMQVSSTDLREMNALGYSLAPETLQKNYDSTGRLTSELMTIIDSNKSIDTARIDLTGGSPSVTVVRADDPGPGYSYSPTSNASILYSDSSGTTTVYQGTSADEIILGGNGGDVTGGSGQNSFLAFGNGVMRAGNGTNTFYVLGGSPQSDTTVSDAPQLYGSNSTFYLYAGATATILGSNDVITAEGSLGTTGGVVRVVGSSDSVTVIGNNQGVAIGGNGQASNAATDDVVTYSAGTTNGGVGVYNGSHVDISGTNVYVYAHANDTVGVQGYGDVVFAEGDGDVISIGGNGQAYNSTTDDQVEFTNTNGGTVNVTDNSHATVFGNNFTVNAGNNITLGVVGSNDIANVTGNNDSVWAGGNGQAFAFSTDDTINFSGTGESLNIYDNSHIDAYGNNLWVNAFRNVTVGVHGSSETVNANVGGTDTVWIGGNGQAFSFATDDSVHFYNILGGTVNEFDNSHVDAYGNGLSVTAGTNDTLGVQGSGITVNANGNNDTVWASGNGQAFGFVTDDSIYFHGTGGTLNESDNSHVDAYGNGLWVNAGSSDTLGVHGSAITANANGNNDTVWAGGNGATFSFADDDSINFGGSGGVANEFDNSHIDVSGNGLIVNVGSNDTLGMRGTADKAYVNGNSDTIWIGGNGANATSASNYDYAYFFGANSALNAVDNSSIGMGSYAGSAVAVAVGNNVTLVTFGPYVIKSQGSGDQIV
;
A
#
# COMPACT_ATOMS: atom_id res chain seq x y z
N MET A 1 26.61 -17.73 38.65
CA MET A 1 26.73 -19.02 39.37
C MET A 1 27.73 -18.81 40.51
N GLN A 2 27.81 -19.71 41.49
CA GLN A 2 28.88 -19.65 42.49
C GLN A 2 29.50 -21.03 42.73
N ILE A 3 30.81 -21.17 42.53
CA ILE A 3 31.58 -22.35 42.91
C ILE A 3 32.32 -22.08 44.24
N ASN A 4 32.04 -22.92 45.24
CA ASN A 4 32.73 -22.92 46.52
C ASN A 4 33.84 -23.98 46.50
N ALA A 5 35.10 -23.53 46.57
CA ALA A 5 36.25 -24.41 46.69
C ALA A 5 36.46 -24.90 48.13
N THR A 6 36.71 -26.20 48.28
CA THR A 6 37.30 -26.77 49.50
C THR A 6 38.67 -27.36 49.15
N PHE A 7 39.74 -26.76 49.67
CA PHE A 7 41.11 -27.20 49.38
C PHE A 7 41.55 -28.35 50.28
N GLY A 8 42.20 -29.34 49.66
CA GLY A 8 42.83 -30.46 50.33
C GLY A 8 43.93 -30.02 51.30
N THR A 9 44.23 -30.85 52.30
CA THR A 9 45.29 -30.54 53.26
C THR A 9 46.66 -30.55 52.58
N GLY A 10 47.32 -29.38 52.54
CA GLY A 10 48.67 -29.25 51.99
C GLY A 10 48.76 -28.60 50.60
N SER A 11 47.64 -28.13 50.04
CA SER A 11 47.60 -27.36 48.79
C SER A 11 48.54 -26.15 48.82
N THR A 12 49.24 -25.90 47.71
CA THR A 12 50.11 -24.74 47.54
C THR A 12 49.33 -23.48 47.18
N THR A 13 49.89 -22.31 47.49
CA THR A 13 49.26 -21.01 47.16
C THR A 13 49.11 -20.80 45.65
N ASN A 14 50.00 -21.39 44.85
CA ASN A 14 49.94 -21.30 43.41
C ASN A 14 48.80 -22.16 42.85
N PHE A 15 48.63 -23.37 43.38
CA PHE A 15 47.47 -24.21 43.08
C PHE A 15 46.15 -23.52 43.46
N GLU A 16 46.05 -22.98 44.67
CA GLU A 16 44.86 -22.21 45.10
C GLU A 16 44.57 -21.03 44.17
N SER A 17 45.60 -20.32 43.70
CA SER A 17 45.45 -19.22 42.75
C SER A 17 44.96 -19.68 41.37
N ALA A 18 45.44 -20.82 40.89
CA ALA A 18 45.00 -21.42 39.62
C ALA A 18 43.53 -21.87 39.73
N VAL A 19 43.15 -22.54 40.82
CA VAL A 19 41.76 -22.93 41.10
C VAL A 19 40.84 -21.71 41.15
N ASN A 20 41.23 -20.65 41.85
CA ASN A 20 40.42 -19.43 41.92
C ASN A 20 40.28 -18.74 40.55
N SER A 21 41.27 -18.86 39.67
CA SER A 21 41.20 -18.32 38.31
C SER A 21 40.16 -19.08 37.47
N ALA A 22 40.22 -20.42 37.50
CA ALA A 22 39.26 -21.29 36.83
C ALA A 22 37.81 -21.08 37.36
N ILE A 23 37.65 -20.98 38.69
CA ILE A 23 36.35 -20.67 39.32
C ILE A 23 35.85 -19.29 38.87
N SER A 24 36.71 -18.28 38.88
CA SER A 24 36.33 -16.93 38.47
C SER A 24 35.84 -16.89 37.03
N PHE A 25 36.41 -17.71 36.14
CA PHE A 25 35.91 -17.84 34.77
C PHE A 25 34.48 -18.40 34.76
N PHE A 26 34.24 -19.57 35.37
CA PHE A 26 32.92 -20.19 35.37
C PHE A 26 31.84 -19.40 36.12
N ASP A 27 32.18 -18.73 37.21
CA ASP A 27 31.25 -17.86 37.95
C ASP A 27 30.76 -16.68 37.10
N GLN A 28 31.61 -16.17 36.18
CA GLN A 28 31.27 -15.13 35.23
C GLN A 28 30.56 -15.67 33.98
N ALA A 29 30.99 -16.83 33.47
CA ALA A 29 30.46 -17.42 32.25
C ALA A 29 29.01 -17.90 32.40
N PHE A 30 28.60 -18.35 33.60
CA PHE A 30 27.27 -18.93 33.82
C PHE A 30 26.42 -18.18 34.85
N THR A 31 25.15 -17.97 34.53
CA THR A 31 24.18 -17.17 35.30
C THR A 31 23.19 -18.00 36.13
N ASN A 32 23.29 -19.35 36.10
CA ASN A 32 22.45 -20.21 36.93
C ASN A 32 22.54 -19.79 38.40
N ASN A 33 21.37 -19.65 39.04
CA ASN A 33 21.28 -19.32 40.47
C ASN A 33 21.48 -20.57 41.34
N ILE A 34 22.69 -21.13 41.28
CA ILE A 34 23.07 -22.37 41.97
C ILE A 34 24.42 -22.20 42.68
N THR A 35 24.65 -23.03 43.69
CA THR A 35 25.94 -23.16 44.36
C THR A 35 26.49 -24.56 44.16
N LEU A 36 27.69 -24.62 43.57
CA LEU A 36 28.46 -25.85 43.42
C LEU A 36 29.53 -25.90 44.51
N ASN A 37 29.69 -27.03 45.18
CA ASN A 37 30.73 -27.23 46.19
C ASN A 37 31.68 -28.29 45.64
N ILE A 38 32.93 -27.92 45.38
CA ILE A 38 33.90 -28.80 44.75
C ILE A 38 35.14 -28.88 45.63
N ASN A 39 35.64 -30.10 45.85
CA ASN A 39 36.90 -30.32 46.55
C ASN A 39 38.04 -30.23 45.53
N PHE A 40 39.14 -29.57 45.90
CA PHE A 40 40.32 -29.42 45.04
C PHE A 40 41.55 -29.95 45.76
N ASN A 41 42.24 -30.92 45.17
CA ASN A 41 43.46 -31.48 45.76
C ASN A 41 44.65 -31.38 44.79
N GLU A 42 45.81 -31.10 45.37
CA GLU A 42 47.11 -31.24 44.71
C GLU A 42 47.67 -32.61 45.15
N VAL A 43 47.77 -33.54 44.21
CA VAL A 43 48.13 -34.94 44.48
C VAL A 43 49.48 -35.29 43.84
N SER A 44 50.12 -36.33 44.37
CA SER A 44 51.40 -36.84 43.85
C SER A 44 51.30 -38.35 43.67
N GLN A 45 50.63 -38.77 42.60
CA GLN A 45 50.41 -40.17 42.26
C GLN A 45 51.27 -40.59 41.05
N ALA A 46 52.23 -41.49 41.27
CA ALA A 46 53.07 -42.01 40.20
C ALA A 46 52.26 -42.89 39.23
N GLY A 47 52.27 -42.54 37.94
CA GLY A 47 51.62 -43.30 36.87
C GLY A 47 50.11 -43.07 36.70
N GLY A 48 49.54 -42.03 37.31
CA GLY A 48 48.18 -41.54 37.02
C GLY A 48 48.15 -40.48 35.91
N GLY A 49 46.95 -40.05 35.51
CA GLY A 49 46.75 -38.91 34.61
C GLY A 49 47.30 -37.59 35.17
N LEU A 50 47.37 -36.55 34.34
CA LEU A 50 47.86 -35.22 34.74
C LEU A 50 46.85 -34.49 35.65
N SER A 51 45.57 -34.73 35.42
CA SER A 51 44.45 -34.25 36.22
C SER A 51 43.34 -35.31 36.19
N SER A 52 42.40 -35.22 37.13
CA SER A 52 41.21 -36.08 37.14
C SER A 52 40.07 -35.48 37.96
N SER A 53 38.84 -35.75 37.54
CA SER A 53 37.63 -35.39 38.25
C SER A 53 36.93 -36.63 38.84
N SER A 54 36.06 -36.40 39.83
CA SER A 54 35.12 -37.42 40.29
C SER A 54 33.83 -36.77 40.79
N SER A 55 32.70 -37.36 40.41
CA SER A 55 31.36 -36.81 40.67
C SER A 55 30.39 -37.89 41.11
N THR A 56 29.38 -37.48 41.87
CA THR A 56 28.25 -38.37 42.18
C THR A 56 27.21 -38.28 41.08
N LEU A 57 26.80 -39.43 40.53
CA LEU A 57 25.71 -39.52 39.55
C LEU A 57 24.35 -39.57 40.26
N ILE A 58 23.41 -38.77 39.77
CA ILE A 58 22.03 -38.69 40.21
C ILE A 58 21.13 -39.32 39.14
N ASN A 59 20.44 -40.40 39.53
CA ASN A 59 19.61 -41.19 38.62
C ASN A 59 18.16 -40.68 38.62
N ASP A 60 17.86 -39.68 37.79
CA ASP A 60 16.50 -39.16 37.59
C ASP A 60 15.75 -39.80 36.41
N GLY A 61 16.49 -40.51 35.54
CA GLY A 61 15.96 -41.22 34.40
C GLY A 61 15.71 -40.34 33.17
N TYR A 62 15.75 -40.97 31.99
CA TYR A 62 15.77 -40.30 30.69
C TYR A 62 14.62 -39.30 30.50
N SER A 63 13.41 -39.66 30.92
CA SER A 63 12.23 -38.81 30.76
C SER A 63 12.27 -37.54 31.60
N ALA A 64 12.87 -37.56 32.79
CA ALA A 64 12.94 -36.38 33.66
C ALA A 64 14.02 -35.41 33.15
N ILE A 65 15.18 -35.97 32.79
CA ILE A 65 16.32 -35.20 32.30
C ILE A 65 15.99 -34.53 30.96
N THR A 66 15.42 -35.26 29.99
CA THR A 66 15.02 -34.68 28.71
C THR A 66 13.90 -33.64 28.83
N ALA A 67 13.01 -33.77 29.82
CA ALA A 67 11.99 -32.76 30.09
C ALA A 67 12.61 -31.46 30.62
N ALA A 68 13.63 -31.55 31.48
CA ALA A 68 14.36 -30.38 31.97
C ALA A 68 15.15 -29.68 30.85
N LEU A 69 15.88 -30.44 30.03
CA LEU A 69 16.62 -29.91 28.87
C LEU A 69 15.68 -29.22 27.86
N LYS A 70 14.51 -29.80 27.58
CA LYS A 70 13.47 -29.18 26.72
C LYS A 70 12.82 -27.93 27.31
N GLY A 71 13.00 -27.69 28.61
CA GLY A 71 12.54 -26.46 29.28
C GLY A 71 13.46 -25.27 29.06
N LEU A 72 14.69 -25.48 28.57
CA LEU A 72 15.67 -24.43 28.32
C LEU A 72 15.33 -23.63 27.05
N ASN A 73 15.51 -22.31 27.06
CA ASN A 73 15.17 -21.43 25.94
C ASN A 73 16.01 -20.15 25.85
N GLN A 74 17.18 -20.14 26.48
CA GLN A 74 18.07 -18.98 26.48
C GLN A 74 18.72 -18.78 25.11
N THR A 75 19.11 -19.88 24.45
CA THR A 75 19.87 -19.88 23.20
C THR A 75 19.23 -20.74 22.11
N THR A 76 19.64 -20.53 20.86
CA THR A 76 19.28 -21.40 19.73
C THR A 76 19.89 -22.79 19.87
N ASP A 77 21.09 -22.90 20.44
CA ASP A 77 21.75 -24.18 20.72
C ASP A 77 20.95 -25.03 21.70
N GLN A 78 20.44 -24.46 22.80
CA GLN A 78 19.55 -25.18 23.72
C GLN A 78 18.29 -25.68 23.01
N THR A 79 17.69 -24.83 22.18
CA THR A 79 16.48 -25.18 21.43
C THR A 79 16.76 -26.30 20.42
N SER A 80 17.90 -26.23 19.72
CA SER A 80 18.33 -27.21 18.74
C SER A 80 18.69 -28.54 19.39
N ALA A 81 19.47 -28.51 20.47
CA ALA A 81 19.87 -29.69 21.24
C ALA A 81 18.65 -30.41 21.80
N ALA A 82 17.71 -29.66 22.41
CA ALA A 82 16.46 -30.19 22.92
C ALA A 82 15.58 -30.85 21.84
N ALA A 83 15.58 -30.31 20.62
CA ALA A 83 14.88 -30.89 19.48
C ALA A 83 15.57 -32.14 18.92
N ALA A 84 16.90 -32.25 19.07
CA ALA A 84 17.70 -33.39 18.64
C ALA A 84 17.61 -34.60 19.59
N LEU A 85 17.13 -34.43 20.82
CA LEU A 85 16.97 -35.49 21.80
C LEU A 85 16.02 -36.62 21.31
N PRO A 86 16.45 -37.89 21.33
CA PRO A 86 15.62 -39.02 20.93
C PRO A 86 14.29 -39.12 21.70
N THR A 87 13.26 -39.69 21.07
CA THR A 87 11.96 -39.94 21.74
C THR A 87 12.02 -41.03 22.81
N SER A 88 13.04 -41.89 22.76
CA SER A 88 13.32 -42.96 23.73
C SER A 88 14.81 -43.01 24.00
N ASP A 89 15.16 -43.41 25.22
CA ASP A 89 16.55 -43.61 25.68
C ASP A 89 17.40 -44.36 24.64
N PRO A 90 18.46 -43.73 24.09
CA PRO A 90 19.32 -44.32 23.06
C PRO A 90 20.22 -45.44 23.59
N PHE A 91 20.51 -45.48 24.90
CA PHE A 91 21.30 -46.54 25.56
C PHE A 91 20.43 -47.70 26.08
N GLY A 92 19.11 -47.48 26.16
CA GLY A 92 18.11 -48.49 26.50
C GLY A 92 18.33 -49.07 27.90
N SER A 93 17.91 -50.31 28.15
CA SER A 93 18.06 -50.93 29.48
C SER A 93 19.50 -51.33 29.83
N GLY A 94 20.49 -50.98 29.00
CA GLY A 94 21.90 -51.31 29.18
C GLY A 94 22.65 -50.36 30.12
N ALA A 95 22.10 -49.16 30.34
CA ALA A 95 22.59 -48.13 31.24
C ALA A 95 21.41 -47.45 31.95
N THR A 96 21.68 -46.55 32.88
CA THR A 96 20.63 -45.75 33.54
C THR A 96 20.96 -44.29 33.35
N ALA A 97 20.07 -43.58 32.65
CA ALA A 97 20.16 -42.15 32.45
C ALA A 97 20.37 -41.39 33.76
N ALA A 98 21.48 -40.68 33.85
CA ALA A 98 21.93 -39.96 35.02
C ALA A 98 22.63 -38.66 34.65
N VAL A 99 22.72 -37.76 35.62
CA VAL A 99 23.43 -36.48 35.54
C VAL A 99 24.38 -36.35 36.72
N THR A 100 25.40 -35.51 36.66
CA THR A 100 26.19 -35.21 37.87
C THR A 100 25.34 -34.43 38.87
N SER A 101 25.71 -34.42 40.15
CA SER A 101 25.03 -33.58 41.15
C SER A 101 25.07 -32.08 40.82
N ALA A 102 26.10 -31.60 40.13
CA ALA A 102 26.17 -30.22 39.67
C ALA A 102 25.18 -29.96 38.51
N GLU A 103 25.15 -30.83 37.51
CA GLU A 103 24.22 -30.74 36.37
C GLU A 103 22.76 -30.86 36.83
N ALA A 104 22.47 -31.75 37.79
CA ALA A 104 21.15 -31.85 38.41
C ALA A 104 20.68 -30.52 39.01
N LYS A 105 21.59 -29.75 39.64
CA LYS A 105 21.27 -28.41 40.16
C LYS A 105 21.01 -27.42 39.02
N ALA A 106 21.82 -27.44 37.97
CA ALA A 106 21.65 -26.56 36.81
C ALA A 106 20.30 -26.77 36.11
N LEU A 107 19.88 -28.03 35.96
CA LEU A 107 18.61 -28.44 35.36
C LEU A 107 17.40 -28.37 36.31
N GLY A 108 17.62 -28.05 37.60
CA GLY A 108 16.55 -28.00 38.61
C GLY A 108 15.95 -29.37 38.96
N LEU A 109 16.71 -30.45 38.78
CA LEU A 109 16.33 -31.82 39.10
C LEU A 109 16.46 -32.15 40.60
N SER A 110 15.89 -33.28 41.01
CA SER A 110 15.92 -33.75 42.40
C SER A 110 17.29 -34.36 42.71
N LEU A 111 18.00 -33.85 43.73
CA LEU A 111 19.24 -34.48 44.22
C LEU A 111 19.02 -35.83 44.94
N ASN A 112 17.78 -36.33 45.02
CA ASN A 112 17.44 -37.62 45.63
C ASN A 112 17.98 -37.81 47.06
N GLY A 113 18.04 -36.70 47.81
CA GLY A 113 18.53 -36.65 49.19
C GLY A 113 20.06 -36.53 49.33
N TYR A 114 20.81 -36.41 48.23
CA TYR A 114 22.25 -36.17 48.25
C TYR A 114 22.59 -34.78 48.81
N THR A 115 23.56 -34.72 49.72
CA THR A 115 24.04 -33.48 50.36
C THR A 115 25.57 -33.40 50.42
N GLY A 116 26.27 -34.26 49.68
CA GLY A 116 27.74 -34.28 49.64
C GLY A 116 28.31 -33.19 48.72
N SER A 117 29.63 -33.22 48.53
CA SER A 117 30.33 -32.38 47.54
C SER A 117 29.83 -32.69 46.13
N ASP A 118 29.71 -31.70 45.25
CA ASP A 118 29.27 -31.91 43.87
C ASP A 118 30.31 -32.66 43.03
N GLY A 119 31.59 -32.50 43.38
CA GLY A 119 32.68 -33.29 42.85
C GLY A 119 34.00 -33.07 43.58
N THR A 120 35.05 -33.72 43.08
CA THR A 120 36.44 -33.54 43.47
C THR A 120 37.31 -33.40 42.21
N VAL A 121 38.21 -32.43 42.20
CA VAL A 121 39.19 -32.19 41.14
C VAL A 121 40.59 -32.38 41.73
N ASP A 122 41.37 -33.25 41.11
CA ASP A 122 42.73 -33.57 41.52
C ASP A 122 43.72 -33.17 40.42
N LEU A 123 44.76 -32.40 40.78
CA LEU A 123 45.88 -32.06 39.91
C LEU A 123 47.12 -32.85 40.33
N ASN A 124 47.71 -33.61 39.40
CA ASN A 124 48.75 -34.60 39.73
C ASN A 124 50.16 -34.16 39.31
N ASP A 125 50.91 -33.64 40.27
CA ASP A 125 52.30 -33.20 40.06
C ASP A 125 53.23 -34.34 39.63
N ALA A 126 52.99 -35.56 40.12
CA ALA A 126 53.81 -36.73 39.80
C ALA A 126 53.45 -37.37 38.45
N GLY A 127 52.37 -36.91 37.81
CA GLY A 127 51.97 -37.29 36.46
C GLY A 127 52.73 -36.54 35.37
N LEU A 128 53.30 -35.38 35.68
CA LEU A 128 54.01 -34.54 34.71
C LEU A 128 55.24 -35.27 34.11
N PRO A 129 55.51 -35.11 32.80
CA PRO A 129 56.73 -35.64 32.20
C PRO A 129 57.99 -35.06 32.86
N SER A 130 59.08 -35.85 32.84
CA SER A 130 60.34 -35.46 33.49
C SER A 130 60.90 -34.15 32.91
N GLY A 131 60.95 -33.11 33.74
CA GLY A 131 61.51 -31.80 33.38
C GLY A 131 60.45 -30.73 33.13
N ASP A 132 59.18 -31.12 33.13
CA ASP A 132 58.04 -30.22 32.98
C ASP A 132 57.51 -29.78 34.35
N SER A 133 56.71 -28.72 34.34
CA SER A 133 56.09 -28.15 35.54
C SER A 133 54.72 -27.55 35.22
N TRP A 134 53.92 -27.24 36.22
CA TRP A 134 52.70 -26.47 36.04
C TRP A 134 53.00 -24.98 35.78
N ALA A 135 52.33 -24.42 34.78
CA ALA A 135 52.10 -22.98 34.65
C ALA A 135 50.83 -22.65 35.44
N TRP A 136 50.99 -21.94 36.55
CA TRP A 136 49.90 -21.59 37.46
C TRP A 136 49.01 -20.43 36.95
N SER A 137 49.20 -19.99 35.71
CA SER A 137 48.43 -18.95 35.04
C SER A 137 48.50 -19.12 33.52
N GLN A 138 47.35 -18.98 32.84
CA GLN A 138 47.21 -18.97 31.38
C GLN A 138 47.95 -17.84 30.67
N ASN A 139 48.28 -16.77 31.40
CA ASN A 139 48.95 -15.58 30.86
C ASN A 139 50.40 -15.83 30.41
N SER A 140 51.05 -16.88 30.91
CA SER A 140 52.45 -17.16 30.58
C SER A 140 52.77 -18.63 30.74
N VAL A 141 52.40 -19.44 29.75
CA VAL A 141 52.78 -20.86 29.68
C VAL A 141 54.14 -21.00 28.98
N GLY A 142 55.17 -21.36 29.74
CA GLY A 142 56.50 -21.64 29.18
C GLY A 142 56.54 -22.94 28.39
N ALA A 143 57.50 -23.08 27.46
CA ALA A 143 57.61 -24.23 26.55
C ALA A 143 57.63 -25.63 27.20
N ASN A 144 58.07 -25.72 28.47
CA ASN A 144 58.10 -26.96 29.27
C ASN A 144 57.11 -26.89 30.45
N GLN A 145 56.01 -26.16 30.28
CA GLN A 145 54.99 -26.03 31.30
C GLN A 145 53.62 -26.41 30.75
N PHE A 146 52.83 -27.07 31.58
CA PHE A 146 51.43 -27.38 31.29
C PHE A 146 50.53 -26.34 31.96
N ASP A 147 49.49 -25.91 31.28
CA ASP A 147 48.53 -24.95 31.82
C ASP A 147 47.70 -25.59 32.94
N ALA A 148 47.97 -25.19 34.19
CA ALA A 148 47.22 -25.68 35.35
C ALA A 148 45.80 -25.10 35.40
N VAL A 149 45.58 -23.88 34.91
CA VAL A 149 44.25 -23.26 34.93
C VAL A 149 43.34 -23.99 33.94
N GLY A 150 43.80 -24.17 32.70
CA GLY A 150 43.07 -24.94 31.69
C GLY A 150 42.82 -26.39 32.11
N ALA A 151 43.79 -27.05 32.76
CA ALA A 151 43.57 -28.38 33.33
C ALA A 151 42.49 -28.38 34.42
N ILE A 152 42.46 -27.38 35.31
CA ILE A 152 41.40 -27.29 36.33
C ILE A 152 40.05 -26.95 35.69
N GLU A 153 40.02 -26.11 34.66
CA GLU A 153 38.80 -25.77 33.90
C GLU A 153 38.19 -27.01 33.24
N HIS A 154 39.04 -27.84 32.65
CA HIS A 154 38.69 -29.16 32.12
C HIS A 154 37.97 -30.01 33.18
N GLU A 155 38.61 -30.25 34.33
CA GLU A 155 38.05 -31.13 35.36
C GLU A 155 36.78 -30.55 36.02
N ILE A 156 36.69 -29.23 36.15
CA ILE A 156 35.46 -28.59 36.65
C ILE A 156 34.30 -28.81 35.68
N SER A 157 34.54 -28.75 34.36
CA SER A 157 33.50 -28.98 33.36
C SER A 157 32.93 -30.41 33.43
N GLU A 158 33.78 -31.40 33.72
CA GLU A 158 33.35 -32.79 33.95
C GLU A 158 32.53 -32.92 35.23
N VAL A 159 32.95 -32.25 36.31
CA VAL A 159 32.11 -32.16 37.52
C VAL A 159 30.75 -31.55 37.20
N MET A 160 30.74 -30.58 36.30
CA MET A 160 29.53 -29.90 35.82
C MET A 160 28.68 -30.73 34.85
N GLY A 161 29.11 -31.92 34.40
CA GLY A 161 28.27 -32.82 33.60
C GLY A 161 28.79 -33.14 32.21
N ARG A 162 29.92 -32.54 31.80
CA ARG A 162 30.63 -32.93 30.57
C ARG A 162 31.33 -34.28 30.77
N ILE A 163 30.56 -35.37 30.76
CA ILE A 163 31.06 -36.73 30.98
C ILE A 163 30.39 -37.72 30.04
N ALA A 164 31.16 -38.54 29.33
CA ALA A 164 30.64 -39.61 28.48
C ALA A 164 31.56 -40.84 28.51
N GLY A 165 31.08 -42.02 28.10
CA GLY A 165 31.93 -43.22 27.99
C GLY A 165 31.73 -44.21 29.12
N PHE A 166 32.74 -44.43 29.96
CA PHE A 166 32.73 -45.40 31.05
C PHE A 166 33.22 -44.82 32.37
N THR A 167 32.67 -45.31 33.48
CA THR A 167 33.23 -45.02 34.80
C THR A 167 34.63 -45.66 34.97
N ASP A 168 35.69 -44.85 35.13
CA ASP A 168 37.03 -45.27 35.57
C ASP A 168 37.10 -45.39 37.13
N THR A 169 38.05 -46.16 37.68
CA THR A 169 37.82 -47.06 38.83
C THR A 169 38.06 -46.54 40.28
N SER A 170 37.47 -47.29 41.25
CA SER A 170 38.02 -47.65 42.58
C SER A 170 37.57 -46.95 43.90
N SER A 171 36.27 -46.91 44.23
CA SER A 171 35.73 -47.31 45.57
C SER A 171 34.22 -47.08 45.70
N SER A 172 33.49 -48.12 46.15
CA SER A 172 32.15 -48.05 46.77
C SER A 172 30.90 -47.57 45.99
N GLN A 173 30.86 -47.60 44.65
CA GLN A 173 29.61 -47.66 43.85
C GLN A 173 29.69 -48.80 42.80
N PRO A 174 28.57 -49.39 42.34
CA PRO A 174 28.57 -50.72 41.74
C PRO A 174 29.01 -50.72 40.27
N ALA A 175 30.03 -51.54 39.98
CA ALA A 175 30.52 -52.00 38.66
C ALA A 175 31.33 -51.00 37.81
N THR A 176 32.65 -51.19 37.83
CA THR A 176 33.61 -50.64 36.86
C THR A 176 33.26 -51.04 35.42
N GLY A 177 33.35 -50.11 34.47
CA GLY A 177 33.07 -50.37 33.04
C GLY A 177 31.59 -50.33 32.65
N LEU A 178 30.74 -49.61 33.40
CA LEU A 178 29.36 -49.30 32.99
C LEU A 178 29.34 -48.09 32.05
N ILE A 179 28.56 -48.20 30.98
CA ILE A 179 28.36 -47.12 30.01
C ILE A 179 27.64 -45.96 30.71
N LEU A 180 28.18 -44.76 30.54
CA LEU A 180 27.56 -43.52 30.98
C LEU A 180 26.46 -43.13 29.99
N ASP A 181 25.23 -43.10 30.50
CA ASP A 181 24.04 -42.61 29.80
C ASP A 181 23.73 -41.22 30.38
N THR A 182 24.36 -40.22 29.79
CA THR A 182 24.37 -38.82 30.26
C THR A 182 23.90 -37.90 29.14
N PRO A 183 23.45 -36.68 29.46
CA PRO A 183 23.11 -35.68 28.43
C PRO A 183 24.23 -35.44 27.42
N GLU A 184 25.48 -35.40 27.86
CA GLU A 184 26.65 -35.28 26.99
C GLU A 184 26.72 -36.44 25.97
N ALA A 185 26.57 -37.68 26.45
CA ALA A 185 26.56 -38.86 25.58
C ALA A 185 25.41 -38.85 24.55
N TRP A 186 24.31 -38.12 24.79
CA TRP A 186 23.22 -37.98 23.83
C TRP A 186 23.52 -36.99 22.68
N HIS A 187 24.58 -36.20 22.82
CA HIS A 187 25.01 -35.21 21.84
C HIS A 187 26.30 -35.58 21.10
N ILE A 188 26.85 -36.78 21.34
CA ILE A 188 27.98 -37.33 20.57
C ILE A 188 27.45 -38.18 19.41
N TYR A 189 27.82 -37.82 18.17
CA TYR A 189 27.32 -38.47 16.94
C TYR A 189 28.45 -39.09 16.12
N THR A 190 28.14 -40.17 15.40
CA THR A 190 29.01 -40.74 14.33
C THR A 190 28.51 -40.39 12.93
N GLY A 191 27.38 -39.68 12.84
CA GLY A 191 26.71 -39.27 11.62
C GLY A 191 25.32 -38.69 11.94
N THR A 192 24.71 -38.02 10.97
CA THR A 192 23.38 -37.41 11.13
C THR A 192 22.34 -38.42 11.63
N GLY A 193 21.69 -38.09 12.74
CA GLY A 193 20.68 -38.91 13.42
C GLY A 193 21.23 -40.14 14.16
N THR A 194 22.55 -40.32 14.22
CA THR A 194 23.20 -41.53 14.78
C THR A 194 24.07 -41.18 15.99
N ILE A 195 23.48 -41.29 17.19
CA ILE A 195 24.19 -41.12 18.47
C ILE A 195 25.21 -42.25 18.66
N ASN A 196 26.40 -41.90 19.16
CA ASN A 196 27.43 -42.86 19.51
C ASN A 196 27.09 -43.55 20.84
N THR A 197 26.44 -44.71 20.76
CA THR A 197 26.21 -45.57 21.95
C THR A 197 27.36 -46.55 22.19
N GLY A 198 28.49 -46.36 21.50
CA GLY A 198 29.67 -47.19 21.57
C GLY A 198 30.67 -46.72 22.61
N THR A 199 31.84 -47.36 22.62
CA THR A 199 32.85 -47.18 23.67
C THR A 199 34.16 -46.58 23.14
N SER A 200 34.08 -45.95 21.97
CA SER A 200 35.22 -45.37 21.27
C SER A 200 34.74 -44.08 20.61
N GLY A 201 35.50 -43.00 20.78
CA GLY A 201 35.27 -41.72 20.11
C GLY A 201 35.78 -41.69 18.66
N ASN A 202 36.33 -42.79 18.13
CA ASN A 202 36.93 -42.80 16.80
C ASN A 202 35.91 -42.43 15.70
N GLY A 203 36.07 -41.25 15.12
CA GLY A 203 35.17 -40.70 14.10
C GLY A 203 33.87 -40.11 14.65
N ALA A 204 33.76 -39.95 15.97
CA ALA A 204 32.64 -39.28 16.64
C ALA A 204 32.91 -37.78 16.84
N TYR A 205 31.86 -37.00 17.04
CA TYR A 205 31.92 -35.56 17.26
C TYR A 205 30.71 -35.06 18.05
N LEU A 206 30.88 -33.95 18.78
CA LEU A 206 29.78 -33.21 19.40
C LEU A 206 28.91 -32.55 18.33
N SER A 207 27.60 -32.67 18.49
CA SER A 207 26.61 -31.98 17.64
C SER A 207 25.34 -31.63 18.41
N LEU A 208 24.88 -30.38 18.25
CA LEU A 208 23.67 -29.87 18.90
C LEU A 208 22.45 -29.84 17.95
N ASP A 209 22.56 -30.38 16.74
CA ASP A 209 21.50 -30.32 15.71
C ASP A 209 21.13 -31.70 15.13
N GLY A 210 21.40 -32.75 15.91
CA GLY A 210 21.13 -34.13 15.52
C GLY A 210 22.20 -34.72 14.62
N GLY A 211 23.46 -34.27 14.71
CA GLY A 211 24.58 -34.79 13.92
C GLY A 211 24.67 -34.20 12.52
N LYS A 212 24.12 -33.00 12.25
CA LYS A 212 24.28 -32.32 10.96
C LYS A 212 25.54 -31.46 10.96
N THR A 213 25.85 -30.84 12.09
CA THR A 213 27.05 -30.02 12.29
C THR A 213 28.06 -30.76 13.16
N ASN A 214 29.35 -30.73 12.77
CA ASN A 214 30.46 -31.19 13.59
C ASN A 214 31.05 -29.97 14.32
N LEU A 215 30.73 -29.82 15.61
CA LEU A 215 31.21 -28.70 16.42
C LEU A 215 32.63 -28.96 16.94
N ALA A 216 32.89 -30.16 17.44
CA ALA A 216 34.21 -30.62 17.85
C ALA A 216 34.32 -32.14 17.68
N ALA A 217 35.46 -32.62 17.16
CA ALA A 217 35.72 -34.05 17.02
C ALA A 217 36.15 -34.64 18.37
N ILE A 218 35.79 -35.89 18.66
CA ILE A 218 36.20 -36.60 19.90
C ILE A 218 37.56 -37.29 19.70
N GLY A 219 38.48 -37.11 20.65
CA GLY A 219 39.85 -37.60 20.59
C GLY A 219 40.07 -38.98 21.18
N GLU A 220 39.29 -39.34 22.20
CA GLU A 220 39.49 -40.53 23.01
C GLU A 220 39.19 -41.82 22.22
N THR A 221 40.20 -42.67 22.03
CA THR A 221 40.05 -43.93 21.28
C THR A 221 40.01 -45.19 22.14
N GLY A 222 40.13 -45.09 23.48
CA GLY A 222 40.00 -46.24 24.38
C GLY A 222 40.31 -46.01 25.87
N GLY A 223 39.64 -45.05 26.52
CA GLY A 223 39.72 -44.80 27.97
C GLY A 223 38.35 -44.64 28.64
N GLY A 224 38.33 -43.96 29.80
CA GLY A 224 37.17 -43.77 30.66
C GLY A 224 36.24 -42.66 30.19
N ASP A 225 36.77 -41.48 29.87
CA ASP A 225 35.96 -40.35 29.39
C ASP A 225 36.08 -40.17 27.88
N ILE A 226 34.97 -40.22 27.14
CA ILE A 226 34.94 -39.98 25.69
C ILE A 226 34.33 -38.61 25.31
N ALA A 227 34.29 -37.66 26.24
CA ALA A 227 33.86 -36.28 25.98
C ALA A 227 35.00 -35.34 25.56
N ASP A 228 36.25 -35.81 25.51
CA ASP A 228 37.40 -34.96 25.23
C ASP A 228 37.61 -34.67 23.75
N TRP A 229 37.94 -33.41 23.44
CA TRP A 229 38.22 -33.00 22.06
C TRP A 229 39.49 -33.67 21.51
N ALA A 230 39.37 -34.11 20.26
CA ALA A 230 40.50 -34.49 19.44
C ALA A 230 41.34 -33.26 19.12
N ASP A 231 42.65 -33.46 19.11
CA ASP A 231 43.58 -32.53 18.47
C ASP A 231 44.13 -33.15 17.17
N PRO A 232 43.34 -33.16 16.07
CA PRO A 232 43.70 -33.91 14.87
C PRO A 232 44.94 -33.35 14.14
N ASN A 233 45.41 -32.13 14.44
CA ASN A 233 46.49 -31.48 13.71
C ASN A 233 47.51 -30.69 14.56
N ASN A 234 47.45 -30.72 15.89
CA ASN A 234 48.29 -29.88 16.77
C ASN A 234 48.08 -28.37 16.56
N THR A 235 46.83 -27.96 16.32
CA THR A 235 46.50 -26.57 15.95
C THR A 235 45.43 -25.91 16.81
N ALA A 236 44.68 -26.68 17.61
CA ALA A 236 43.69 -26.14 18.53
C ALA A 236 44.19 -26.28 19.98
N ASN A 237 44.28 -25.16 20.68
CA ASN A 237 44.54 -25.13 22.12
C ASN A 237 43.20 -24.86 22.81
N ASP A 238 42.71 -25.83 23.56
CA ASP A 238 41.34 -25.84 24.06
C ASP A 238 41.30 -26.60 25.39
N ALA A 239 40.73 -25.99 26.43
CA ALA A 239 40.70 -26.57 27.77
C ALA A 239 40.00 -27.93 27.82
N PHE A 240 38.99 -28.19 26.99
CA PHE A 240 38.22 -29.44 26.99
C PHE A 240 38.86 -30.52 26.10
N GLY A 241 40.03 -30.24 25.50
CA GLY A 241 40.84 -31.20 24.78
C GLY A 241 42.07 -31.71 25.55
N TYR A 242 42.97 -32.41 24.85
CA TYR A 242 44.19 -32.96 25.45
C TYR A 242 45.18 -31.89 25.93
N LEU A 243 45.60 -31.99 27.20
CA LEU A 243 46.65 -31.14 27.79
C LEU A 243 47.99 -31.24 27.05
N LYS A 244 48.61 -30.08 26.82
CA LYS A 244 49.88 -29.94 26.08
C LYS A 244 50.83 -28.99 26.79
N ALA A 245 52.13 -29.25 26.67
CA ALA A 245 53.17 -28.35 27.17
C ALA A 245 53.36 -27.15 26.22
N GLY A 246 53.60 -25.96 26.79
CA GLY A 246 54.00 -24.77 26.04
C GLY A 246 52.88 -23.98 25.38
N VAL A 247 51.61 -24.30 25.68
CA VAL A 247 50.43 -23.61 25.13
C VAL A 247 49.44 -23.28 26.25
N ASP A 248 48.79 -22.12 26.16
CA ASP A 248 47.62 -21.80 26.97
C ASP A 248 46.40 -22.56 26.47
N MET A 249 45.65 -23.18 27.38
CA MET A 249 44.51 -24.04 27.08
C MET A 249 43.26 -23.34 27.59
N GLN A 250 42.65 -22.50 26.75
CA GLN A 250 41.48 -21.70 27.11
C GLN A 250 40.18 -22.45 26.83
N VAL A 251 39.14 -22.19 27.63
CA VAL A 251 37.78 -22.65 27.32
C VAL A 251 37.27 -21.94 26.06
N SER A 252 37.00 -22.68 25.00
CA SER A 252 36.55 -22.13 23.72
C SER A 252 35.06 -21.77 23.73
N SER A 253 34.60 -21.14 22.65
CA SER A 253 33.17 -20.96 22.45
C SER A 253 32.42 -22.26 22.25
N THR A 254 33.07 -23.27 21.67
CA THR A 254 32.44 -24.58 21.49
C THR A 254 32.16 -25.22 22.84
N ASP A 255 33.10 -25.10 23.78
CA ASP A 255 32.95 -25.54 25.17
C ASP A 255 31.77 -24.84 25.86
N LEU A 256 31.64 -23.51 25.67
CA LEU A 256 30.52 -22.75 26.22
C LEU A 256 29.18 -23.17 25.62
N ARG A 257 29.14 -23.49 24.32
CA ARG A 257 27.94 -23.99 23.61
C ARG A 257 27.53 -25.37 24.11
N GLU A 258 28.50 -26.26 24.33
CA GLU A 258 28.29 -27.59 24.92
C GLU A 258 27.69 -27.47 26.32
N MET A 259 28.37 -26.76 27.24
CA MET A 259 27.87 -26.55 28.61
C MET A 259 26.49 -25.88 28.62
N ASN A 260 26.23 -25.01 27.65
CA ASN A 260 24.92 -24.37 27.50
C ASN A 260 23.80 -25.34 27.13
N ALA A 261 24.09 -26.31 26.27
CA ALA A 261 23.18 -27.41 25.94
C ALA A 261 22.95 -28.35 27.13
N LEU A 262 23.96 -28.55 27.99
CA LEU A 262 23.87 -29.37 29.21
C LEU A 262 23.07 -28.71 30.36
N GLY A 263 22.69 -27.42 30.22
CA GLY A 263 21.80 -26.74 31.18
C GLY A 263 22.39 -25.51 31.86
N TYR A 264 23.63 -25.13 31.55
CA TYR A 264 24.24 -23.94 32.11
C TYR A 264 23.88 -22.69 31.30
N SER A 265 23.09 -21.79 31.88
CA SER A 265 22.70 -20.53 31.25
C SER A 265 23.90 -19.60 31.14
N LEU A 266 24.30 -19.23 29.94
CA LEU A 266 25.44 -18.36 29.69
C LEU A 266 25.16 -16.92 30.14
N ALA A 267 26.20 -16.20 30.51
CA ALA A 267 26.13 -14.75 30.60
C ALA A 267 25.94 -14.13 29.21
N PRO A 268 25.30 -12.95 29.09
CA PRO A 268 25.13 -12.28 27.81
C PRO A 268 26.45 -12.02 27.06
N GLU A 269 27.52 -11.85 27.84
CA GLU A 269 28.89 -11.68 27.37
C GLU A 269 29.82 -12.48 28.28
N THR A 270 30.69 -13.31 27.68
CA THR A 270 31.76 -14.01 28.38
C THR A 270 33.10 -13.58 27.79
N LEU A 271 34.00 -13.15 28.67
CA LEU A 271 35.31 -12.62 28.28
C LEU A 271 36.44 -13.46 28.83
N GLN A 272 37.42 -13.74 27.97
CA GLN A 272 38.71 -14.30 28.35
C GLN A 272 39.83 -13.43 27.81
N LYS A 273 40.74 -13.03 28.70
CA LYS A 273 41.84 -12.11 28.40
C LYS A 273 43.16 -12.75 28.78
N ASN A 274 44.10 -12.76 27.84
CA ASN A 274 45.47 -13.17 28.09
C ASN A 274 46.39 -11.96 28.11
N TYR A 275 47.33 -11.95 29.06
CA TYR A 275 48.35 -10.91 29.21
C TYR A 275 49.74 -11.54 29.19
N ASP A 276 50.73 -10.86 28.63
CA ASP A 276 52.11 -11.29 28.75
C ASP A 276 52.68 -11.05 30.16
N SER A 277 53.91 -11.53 30.39
CA SER A 277 54.65 -11.34 31.66
C SER A 277 54.91 -9.88 32.05
N THR A 278 54.65 -8.91 31.17
CA THR A 278 54.76 -7.47 31.42
C THR A 278 53.41 -6.80 31.71
N GLY A 279 52.31 -7.55 31.63
CA GLY A 279 50.94 -7.07 31.84
C GLY A 279 50.29 -6.49 30.58
N ARG A 280 50.84 -6.74 29.39
CA ARG A 280 50.26 -6.29 28.10
C ARG A 280 49.29 -7.35 27.59
N LEU A 281 48.08 -6.95 27.16
CA LEU A 281 47.10 -7.83 26.53
C LEU A 281 47.69 -8.46 25.25
N THR A 282 47.60 -9.78 25.13
CA THR A 282 48.09 -10.58 23.99
C THR A 282 46.97 -11.17 23.15
N SER A 283 45.85 -11.54 23.77
CA SER A 283 44.65 -11.98 23.06
C SER A 283 43.42 -11.78 23.93
N GLU A 284 42.27 -11.68 23.27
CA GLU A 284 40.96 -11.64 23.91
C GLU A 284 39.98 -12.49 23.10
N LEU A 285 39.21 -13.32 23.80
CA LEU A 285 38.10 -14.07 23.23
C LEU A 285 36.82 -13.59 23.91
N MET A 286 35.88 -13.12 23.09
CA MET A 286 34.57 -12.68 23.52
C MET A 286 33.52 -13.60 22.91
N THR A 287 32.65 -14.14 23.76
CA THR A 287 31.49 -14.93 23.37
C THR A 287 30.22 -14.17 23.75
N ILE A 288 29.32 -13.95 22.78
CA ILE A 288 28.14 -13.09 22.92
C ILE A 288 26.89 -13.89 22.55
N ILE A 289 25.80 -13.71 23.30
CA ILE A 289 24.47 -14.15 22.85
C ILE A 289 23.85 -13.01 22.03
N ASP A 290 23.65 -13.22 20.73
CA ASP A 290 23.05 -12.24 19.84
C ASP A 290 21.53 -12.09 20.05
N SER A 291 20.90 -11.18 19.30
CA SER A 291 19.44 -10.97 19.37
C SER A 291 18.62 -12.16 18.88
N ASN A 292 19.18 -13.02 18.03
CA ASN A 292 18.56 -14.28 17.59
C ASN A 292 18.78 -15.41 18.61
N LYS A 293 19.48 -15.12 19.72
CA LYS A 293 19.91 -16.07 20.72
C LYS A 293 20.98 -17.07 20.22
N SER A 294 21.64 -16.74 19.11
CA SER A 294 22.85 -17.40 18.60
C SER A 294 24.05 -17.06 19.49
N ILE A 295 24.97 -18.01 19.64
CA ILE A 295 26.22 -17.81 20.39
C ILE A 295 27.32 -17.47 19.38
N ASP A 296 27.70 -16.20 19.31
CA ASP A 296 28.70 -15.69 18.37
C ASP A 296 30.03 -15.41 19.08
N THR A 297 31.12 -15.36 18.30
CA THR A 297 32.46 -15.11 18.82
C THR A 297 33.18 -13.98 18.13
N ALA A 298 33.91 -13.21 18.91
CA ALA A 298 34.91 -12.28 18.43
C ALA A 298 36.25 -12.61 19.10
N ARG A 299 37.24 -12.97 18.29
CA ARG A 299 38.63 -13.19 18.74
C ARG A 299 39.49 -12.02 18.30
N ILE A 300 40.21 -11.45 19.25
CA ILE A 300 41.26 -10.46 19.04
C ILE A 300 42.59 -11.17 19.30
N ASP A 301 43.43 -11.23 18.28
CA ASP A 301 44.79 -11.77 18.39
C ASP A 301 45.82 -10.66 18.19
N LEU A 302 46.60 -10.40 19.23
CA LEU A 302 47.68 -9.40 19.24
C LEU A 302 49.06 -10.08 19.24
N THR A 303 49.10 -11.40 19.12
CA THR A 303 50.34 -12.17 19.09
C THR A 303 50.92 -12.20 17.67
N GLY A 304 52.16 -11.73 17.51
CA GLY A 304 52.87 -11.75 16.22
C GLY A 304 53.04 -10.39 15.53
N GLY A 305 53.52 -10.41 14.28
CA GLY A 305 53.87 -9.21 13.51
C GLY A 305 52.69 -8.46 12.87
N SER A 306 51.50 -9.07 12.87
CA SER A 306 50.25 -8.50 12.36
C SER A 306 49.09 -8.87 13.30
N PRO A 307 48.46 -7.90 13.98
CA PRO A 307 47.27 -8.19 14.77
C PRO A 307 46.09 -8.58 13.87
N SER A 308 45.10 -9.28 14.42
CA SER A 308 43.87 -9.65 13.71
C SER A 308 42.64 -9.65 14.61
N VAL A 309 41.50 -9.30 14.03
CA VAL A 309 40.18 -9.54 14.63
C VAL A 309 39.41 -10.51 13.74
N THR A 310 38.89 -11.58 14.34
CA THR A 310 38.09 -12.59 13.64
C THR A 310 36.75 -12.71 14.34
N VAL A 311 35.66 -12.51 13.60
CA VAL A 311 34.30 -12.73 14.07
C VAL A 311 33.74 -13.97 13.40
N VAL A 312 33.27 -14.94 14.20
CA VAL A 312 32.62 -16.16 13.72
C VAL A 312 31.21 -16.20 14.30
N ARG A 313 30.23 -16.32 13.42
CA ARG A 313 28.82 -16.46 13.81
C ARG A 313 28.40 -17.91 13.79
N ALA A 314 27.64 -18.35 14.79
CA ALA A 314 27.21 -19.75 14.86
C ALA A 314 26.07 -20.07 13.87
N ASP A 315 25.30 -19.08 13.44
CA ASP A 315 24.21 -19.20 12.47
C ASP A 315 24.68 -19.12 10.99
N ASP A 316 25.88 -18.61 10.75
CA ASP A 316 26.53 -18.53 9.42
C ASP A 316 28.00 -18.99 9.49
N PRO A 317 28.26 -20.31 9.42
CA PRO A 317 29.60 -20.91 9.55
C PRO A 317 30.47 -20.73 8.28
N GLY A 318 30.27 -19.64 7.53
CA GLY A 318 31.22 -19.18 6.52
C GLY A 318 32.62 -18.91 7.12
N PRO A 319 33.62 -18.51 6.32
CA PRO A 319 35.03 -18.40 6.75
C PRO A 319 35.33 -17.38 7.87
N GLY A 320 34.32 -16.82 8.56
CA GLY A 320 34.46 -15.75 9.53
C GLY A 320 34.87 -14.44 8.86
N TYR A 321 34.44 -13.33 9.45
CA TYR A 321 34.92 -12.02 9.02
C TYR A 321 36.26 -11.77 9.69
N SER A 322 37.35 -11.81 8.92
CA SER A 322 38.69 -11.54 9.44
C SER A 322 39.20 -10.21 8.91
N TYR A 323 39.56 -9.31 9.83
CA TYR A 323 40.22 -8.05 9.53
C TYR A 323 41.67 -8.10 10.02
N SER A 324 42.61 -7.90 9.10
CA SER A 324 44.03 -7.75 9.41
C SER A 324 44.44 -6.29 9.23
N PRO A 325 44.51 -5.49 10.31
CA PRO A 325 45.07 -4.14 10.23
C PRO A 325 46.48 -4.11 9.66
N THR A 326 46.86 -2.95 9.13
CA THR A 326 48.26 -2.63 8.84
C THR A 326 49.07 -2.62 10.15
N SER A 327 50.39 -2.85 10.07
CA SER A 327 51.28 -3.11 11.22
C SER A 327 51.37 -2.00 12.29
N ASN A 328 50.64 -0.88 12.11
CA ASN A 328 50.68 0.30 12.96
C ASN A 328 49.31 0.70 13.56
N ALA A 329 48.26 -0.12 13.40
CA ALA A 329 46.94 0.22 13.92
C ALA A 329 46.91 0.21 15.46
N SER A 330 46.34 1.25 16.04
CA SER A 330 45.97 1.27 17.46
C SER A 330 44.58 0.67 17.63
N ILE A 331 44.48 -0.40 18.41
CA ILE A 331 43.19 -0.95 18.86
C ILE A 331 42.82 -0.25 20.16
N LEU A 332 41.68 0.42 20.16
CA LEU A 332 41.10 1.02 21.35
C LEU A 332 39.80 0.31 21.71
N TYR A 333 39.70 -0.06 22.98
CA TYR A 333 38.55 -0.75 23.56
C TYR A 333 38.02 0.06 24.73
N SER A 334 36.70 0.29 24.76
CA SER A 334 36.00 0.87 25.90
C SER A 334 35.16 -0.22 26.56
N ASP A 335 35.55 -0.65 27.76
CA ASP A 335 34.61 -1.37 28.64
C ASP A 335 33.64 -0.39 29.33
N SER A 336 32.67 -0.95 30.06
CA SER A 336 31.52 -0.32 30.72
C SER A 336 31.83 0.77 31.76
N SER A 337 33.06 1.32 31.79
CA SER A 337 33.55 2.17 32.87
C SER A 337 34.06 3.58 32.49
N GLY A 338 34.04 4.02 31.22
CA GLY A 338 34.35 5.44 30.92
C GLY A 338 34.46 5.89 29.46
N THR A 339 34.43 7.21 29.24
CA THR A 339 34.69 7.89 27.95
C THR A 339 36.13 7.67 27.50
N THR A 340 36.34 7.01 26.36
CA THR A 340 37.66 6.87 25.74
C THR A 340 37.80 7.88 24.62
N THR A 341 38.44 9.03 24.87
CA THR A 341 38.69 10.04 23.83
C THR A 341 40.12 9.97 23.31
N VAL A 342 40.29 9.68 22.02
CA VAL A 342 41.60 9.67 21.36
C VAL A 342 42.00 11.10 20.99
N TYR A 343 42.56 11.81 21.96
CA TYR A 343 43.27 13.04 21.65
C TYR A 343 44.66 12.67 21.15
N GLN A 344 44.84 12.69 19.83
CA GLN A 344 46.08 12.84 19.06
C GLN A 344 46.55 11.64 18.23
N GLY A 345 46.10 11.64 16.97
CA GLY A 345 46.96 11.75 15.81
C GLY A 345 48.08 10.72 15.68
N THR A 346 47.76 9.60 15.05
CA THR A 346 48.73 8.98 14.13
C THR A 346 48.10 8.95 12.74
N SER A 347 48.90 9.08 11.69
CA SER A 347 48.45 8.90 10.31
C SER A 347 48.17 7.42 9.96
N ALA A 348 47.84 6.60 10.95
CA ALA A 348 47.64 5.16 10.84
C ALA A 348 46.14 4.85 10.89
N ASP A 349 45.76 3.68 10.36
CA ASP A 349 44.40 3.18 10.43
C ASP A 349 44.06 2.85 11.90
N GLU A 350 42.92 3.30 12.42
CA GLU A 350 42.48 3.07 13.79
C GLU A 350 41.33 2.05 13.81
N ILE A 351 41.43 1.00 14.64
CA ILE A 351 40.30 0.11 14.95
C ILE A 351 39.75 0.51 16.30
N ILE A 352 38.48 0.85 16.32
CA ILE A 352 37.79 1.32 17.52
C ILE A 352 36.68 0.33 17.85
N LEU A 353 36.82 -0.35 18.99
CA LEU A 353 35.84 -1.29 19.53
C LEU A 353 35.05 -0.58 20.62
N GLY A 354 33.80 -0.24 20.35
CA GLY A 354 32.90 0.33 21.36
C GLY A 354 31.97 -0.73 21.92
N GLY A 355 32.08 -0.99 23.23
CA GLY A 355 31.16 -1.84 23.98
C GLY A 355 30.08 -1.05 24.74
N ASN A 356 29.26 -1.81 25.48
CA ASN A 356 28.09 -1.35 26.25
C ASN A 356 28.38 -0.08 27.10
N GLY A 357 27.89 1.08 26.66
CA GLY A 357 27.87 2.34 27.43
C GLY A 357 29.09 3.28 27.32
N GLY A 358 30.08 2.99 26.46
CA GLY A 358 31.25 3.87 26.25
C GLY A 358 31.07 4.92 25.14
N ASP A 359 31.45 6.18 25.41
CA ASP A 359 31.60 7.22 24.39
C ASP A 359 32.98 7.09 23.73
N VAL A 360 33.03 6.85 22.41
CA VAL A 360 34.30 6.76 21.67
C VAL A 360 34.35 7.75 20.50
N THR A 361 35.49 8.41 20.28
CA THR A 361 35.69 9.36 19.16
C THR A 361 36.92 8.97 18.34
N GLY A 362 36.77 8.85 17.01
CA GLY A 362 37.86 8.51 16.11
C GLY A 362 38.88 9.62 15.86
N GLY A 363 40.06 9.23 15.37
CA GLY A 363 41.15 10.12 15.00
C GLY A 363 41.00 10.75 13.61
N SER A 364 42.08 11.32 13.09
CA SER A 364 42.11 12.00 11.78
C SER A 364 42.51 11.10 10.60
N GLY A 365 42.71 9.79 10.83
CA GLY A 365 43.10 8.78 9.84
C GLY A 365 41.91 8.03 9.23
N GLN A 366 42.11 6.81 8.70
CA GLN A 366 40.98 5.92 8.43
C GLN A 366 40.54 5.28 9.76
N ASN A 367 39.29 5.47 10.12
CA ASN A 367 38.71 4.93 11.35
C ASN A 367 37.70 3.83 10.99
N SER A 368 37.93 2.61 11.48
CA SER A 368 36.97 1.51 11.40
C SER A 368 36.37 1.29 12.79
N PHE A 369 35.11 1.63 12.96
CA PHE A 369 34.36 1.41 14.19
C PHE A 369 33.65 0.06 14.12
N LEU A 370 33.81 -0.76 15.15
CA LEU A 370 33.01 -1.96 15.33
C LEU A 370 32.07 -1.70 16.51
N ALA A 371 30.77 -1.61 16.20
CA ALA A 371 29.74 -1.23 17.14
C ALA A 371 28.97 -2.45 17.64
N PHE A 372 29.02 -2.65 18.96
CA PHE A 372 28.25 -3.66 19.69
C PHE A 372 27.47 -2.99 20.83
N GLY A 373 26.19 -3.34 20.98
CA GLY A 373 25.33 -2.82 22.08
C GLY A 373 24.93 -1.35 21.91
N ASN A 374 24.63 -0.65 23.01
CA ASN A 374 23.98 0.68 23.00
C ASN A 374 24.94 1.88 23.17
N GLY A 375 26.21 1.74 22.80
CA GLY A 375 27.22 2.79 22.96
C GLY A 375 27.04 4.01 22.04
N VAL A 376 27.72 5.11 22.37
CA VAL A 376 27.79 6.31 21.51
C VAL A 376 29.15 6.37 20.82
N MET A 377 29.15 6.41 19.49
CA MET A 377 30.36 6.47 18.67
C MET A 377 30.37 7.74 17.84
N ARG A 378 31.50 8.43 17.82
CA ARG A 378 31.68 9.70 17.10
C ARG A 378 32.80 9.55 16.09
N ALA A 379 32.50 9.82 14.83
CA ALA A 379 33.45 9.94 13.75
C ALA A 379 34.52 10.98 14.09
N GLY A 380 35.75 10.68 13.67
CA GLY A 380 36.84 11.63 13.69
C GLY A 380 36.90 12.47 12.40
N ASN A 381 37.90 13.35 12.30
CA ASN A 381 38.10 14.21 11.12
C ASN A 381 38.63 13.48 9.87
N GLY A 382 38.79 12.16 9.92
CA GLY A 382 39.28 11.34 8.81
C GLY A 382 38.17 10.63 8.03
N THR A 383 38.49 9.53 7.34
CA THR A 383 37.49 8.68 6.69
C THR A 383 36.96 7.69 7.71
N ASN A 384 35.64 7.65 7.91
CA ASN A 384 35.02 6.84 8.97
C ASN A 384 34.12 5.77 8.36
N THR A 385 34.36 4.52 8.74
CA THR A 385 33.51 3.38 8.42
C THR A 385 33.02 2.73 9.71
N PHE A 386 31.71 2.56 9.84
CA PHE A 386 31.08 1.91 10.98
C PHE A 386 30.52 0.56 10.55
N TYR A 387 30.88 -0.49 11.29
CA TYR A 387 30.33 -1.82 11.16
C TYR A 387 29.49 -2.10 12.40
N VAL A 388 28.17 -2.20 12.24
CA VAL A 388 27.22 -2.42 13.32
C VAL A 388 26.79 -3.88 13.30
N LEU A 389 27.09 -4.59 14.38
CA LEU A 389 26.79 -6.01 14.56
C LEU A 389 25.82 -6.18 15.72
N GLY A 390 24.53 -6.40 15.40
CA GLY A 390 23.48 -6.69 16.38
C GLY A 390 23.08 -5.50 17.28
N GLY A 391 21.79 -5.44 17.61
CA GLY A 391 21.18 -4.50 18.55
C GLY A 391 19.84 -5.06 19.01
N SER A 392 19.51 -4.98 20.30
CA SER A 392 18.25 -5.52 20.82
C SER A 392 17.07 -4.78 20.20
N PRO A 393 16.12 -5.47 19.53
CA PRO A 393 14.85 -4.87 19.14
C PRO A 393 13.91 -4.93 20.36
N GLN A 394 14.23 -4.20 21.43
CA GLN A 394 13.21 -3.91 22.45
C GLN A 394 12.43 -2.67 22.02
N SER A 395 11.12 -2.77 22.23
CA SER A 395 10.10 -1.88 21.65
C SER A 395 10.49 -0.40 21.69
N ASP A 396 10.55 0.16 20.49
CA ASP A 396 10.23 1.53 20.12
C ASP A 396 9.71 2.41 21.27
N THR A 397 10.54 3.37 21.72
CA THR A 397 10.15 4.71 22.22
C THR A 397 11.33 5.51 22.79
N THR A 398 12.49 4.92 23.12
CA THR A 398 13.63 5.67 23.69
C THR A 398 14.97 5.34 23.05
N VAL A 399 15.78 6.39 22.82
CA VAL A 399 17.14 6.38 22.23
C VAL A 399 18.19 5.59 23.05
N SER A 400 17.79 4.85 24.08
CA SER A 400 18.70 4.26 25.08
C SER A 400 19.23 2.88 24.73
N ASP A 401 18.61 2.18 23.77
CA ASP A 401 18.86 0.75 23.58
C ASP A 401 19.60 0.42 22.26
N ALA A 402 19.68 1.39 21.33
CA ALA A 402 20.42 1.28 20.07
C ALA A 402 21.68 2.17 20.08
N PRO A 403 22.76 1.78 19.37
CA PRO A 403 23.95 2.59 19.27
C PRO A 403 23.66 3.94 18.59
N GLN A 404 24.25 5.02 19.11
CA GLN A 404 24.21 6.34 18.48
C GLN A 404 25.52 6.58 17.75
N LEU A 405 25.47 6.74 16.43
CA LEU A 405 26.65 6.87 15.59
C LEU A 405 26.65 8.28 14.96
N TYR A 406 27.54 9.14 15.41
CA TYR A 406 27.70 10.50 14.90
C TYR A 406 28.74 10.48 13.78
N GLY A 407 28.33 10.56 12.52
CA GLY A 407 29.19 10.62 11.34
C GLY A 407 28.80 11.74 10.39
N SER A 408 29.71 12.19 9.54
CA SER A 408 29.34 12.98 8.35
C SER A 408 30.33 12.64 7.26
N ASN A 409 29.88 12.44 6.03
CA ASN A 409 30.68 11.84 4.95
C ASN A 409 31.26 10.47 5.36
N SER A 410 30.48 9.67 6.08
CA SER A 410 30.87 8.39 6.66
C SER A 410 30.14 7.22 5.99
N THR A 411 30.70 6.02 6.09
CA THR A 411 30.06 4.79 5.60
C THR A 411 29.58 3.94 6.77
N PHE A 412 28.35 3.45 6.72
CA PHE A 412 27.74 2.59 7.73
C PHE A 412 27.32 1.28 7.09
N TYR A 413 27.73 0.17 7.70
CA TYR A 413 27.27 -1.17 7.36
C TYR A 413 26.54 -1.75 8.57
N LEU A 414 25.24 -1.98 8.41
CA LEU A 414 24.36 -2.53 9.44
C LEU A 414 24.02 -3.95 9.04
N TYR A 415 24.54 -4.93 9.77
CA TYR A 415 24.38 -6.33 9.42
C TYR A 415 23.34 -7.02 10.31
N ALA A 416 22.73 -8.08 9.78
CA ALA A 416 21.80 -8.96 10.51
C ALA A 416 20.66 -8.22 11.21
N GLY A 417 20.14 -7.15 10.58
CA GLY A 417 19.06 -6.34 11.15
C GLY A 417 19.45 -5.48 12.36
N ALA A 418 20.73 -5.14 12.48
CA ALA A 418 21.20 -4.19 13.48
C ALA A 418 20.36 -2.89 13.46
N THR A 419 19.95 -2.45 14.64
CA THR A 419 19.31 -1.15 14.85
C THR A 419 20.38 -0.11 15.19
N ALA A 420 20.26 1.10 14.66
CA ALA A 420 21.17 2.21 14.98
C ALA A 420 20.49 3.56 14.78
N THR A 421 20.92 4.57 15.55
CA THR A 421 20.65 5.97 15.23
C THR A 421 21.91 6.57 14.63
N ILE A 422 21.85 6.96 13.36
CA ILE A 422 22.92 7.57 12.60
C ILE A 422 22.66 9.07 12.57
N LEU A 423 23.64 9.88 12.96
CA LEU A 423 23.54 11.32 13.07
C LEU A 423 24.62 12.02 12.25
N GLY A 424 24.22 13.05 11.50
CA GLY A 424 25.06 13.89 10.65
C GLY A 424 24.80 13.63 9.16
N SER A 425 25.54 14.27 8.26
CA SER A 425 25.12 14.45 6.85
C SER A 425 26.08 13.85 5.83
N ASN A 426 25.56 13.54 4.64
CA ASN A 426 26.27 12.98 3.49
C ASN A 426 26.83 11.57 3.72
N ASP A 427 26.10 10.76 4.47
CA ASP A 427 26.50 9.41 4.85
C ASP A 427 25.99 8.36 3.84
N VAL A 428 26.75 7.26 3.71
CA VAL A 428 26.37 6.10 2.89
C VAL A 428 26.10 4.92 3.82
N ILE A 429 24.88 4.41 3.80
CA ILE A 429 24.37 3.46 4.78
C ILE A 429 23.90 2.22 4.03
N THR A 430 24.41 1.06 4.37
CA THR A 430 23.99 -0.23 3.81
C THR A 430 23.43 -1.09 4.93
N ALA A 431 22.16 -1.47 4.83
CA ALA A 431 21.46 -2.31 5.80
C ALA A 431 21.15 -3.69 5.21
N GLU A 432 21.60 -4.74 5.90
CA GLU A 432 21.47 -6.14 5.49
C GLU A 432 20.71 -6.99 6.53
N GLY A 433 19.95 -7.98 6.05
CA GLY A 433 19.35 -9.06 6.86
C GLY A 433 17.82 -9.02 7.01
N SER A 434 17.17 -10.18 6.93
CA SER A 434 15.77 -10.36 7.35
C SER A 434 15.75 -10.72 8.83
N LEU A 435 15.21 -9.85 9.69
CA LEU A 435 14.92 -10.21 11.07
C LEU A 435 13.64 -11.04 11.13
N GLY A 436 13.46 -11.77 12.22
CA GLY A 436 12.14 -12.22 12.64
C GLY A 436 11.12 -11.06 12.71
N THR A 437 9.90 -11.36 13.12
CA THR A 437 8.68 -10.52 12.98
C THR A 437 8.71 -9.10 13.60
N THR A 438 9.84 -8.60 14.09
CA THR A 438 9.97 -7.30 14.78
C THR A 438 10.71 -6.20 14.02
N GLY A 439 11.30 -6.44 12.83
CA GLY A 439 11.83 -5.40 11.94
C GLY A 439 12.96 -4.52 12.52
N GLY A 440 14.17 -4.58 11.95
CA GLY A 440 15.25 -3.66 12.35
C GLY A 440 14.93 -2.25 11.86
N VAL A 441 15.02 -1.24 12.74
CA VAL A 441 14.83 0.18 12.40
C VAL A 441 16.18 0.88 12.31
N VAL A 442 16.54 1.35 11.11
CA VAL A 442 17.66 2.28 10.88
C VAL A 442 17.12 3.70 11.00
N ARG A 443 17.63 4.49 11.93
CA ARG A 443 17.20 5.88 12.12
C ARG A 443 18.29 6.80 11.58
N VAL A 444 17.97 7.60 10.57
CA VAL A 444 18.91 8.51 9.93
C VAL A 444 18.49 9.94 10.22
N VAL A 445 19.41 10.70 10.82
CA VAL A 445 19.21 12.09 11.22
C VAL A 445 20.32 12.91 10.61
N GLY A 446 20.01 13.66 9.56
CA GLY A 446 21.06 14.19 8.72
C GLY A 446 20.51 14.88 7.50
N SER A 447 21.35 15.05 6.49
CA SER A 447 20.88 15.54 5.19
C SER A 447 21.77 14.93 4.13
N SER A 448 21.20 14.64 2.97
CA SER A 448 21.92 14.05 1.83
C SER A 448 22.49 12.66 2.12
N ASP A 449 21.82 11.88 2.96
CA ASP A 449 22.21 10.53 3.31
C ASP A 449 21.63 9.52 2.31
N SER A 450 22.41 8.49 1.96
CA SER A 450 21.99 7.41 1.06
C SER A 450 21.88 6.10 1.83
N VAL A 451 20.67 5.56 1.95
CA VAL A 451 20.37 4.29 2.62
C VAL A 451 20.07 3.23 1.57
N THR A 452 20.86 2.17 1.52
CA THR A 452 20.60 0.98 0.70
C THR A 452 20.16 -0.19 1.57
N VAL A 453 18.99 -0.75 1.30
CA VAL A 453 18.43 -1.91 1.99
C VAL A 453 18.53 -3.15 1.10
N ILE A 454 19.09 -4.24 1.61
CA ILE A 454 19.36 -5.48 0.85
C ILE A 454 18.51 -6.66 1.37
N GLY A 455 17.69 -6.47 2.43
CA GLY A 455 16.82 -7.50 3.03
C GLY A 455 15.31 -7.20 2.98
N ASN A 456 14.47 -8.22 3.21
CA ASN A 456 13.01 -8.06 3.31
C ASN A 456 12.61 -7.54 4.70
N ASN A 457 11.47 -6.83 4.79
CA ASN A 457 10.87 -6.37 6.06
C ASN A 457 11.79 -5.49 6.93
N GLN A 458 12.69 -4.71 6.33
CA GLN A 458 13.50 -3.73 7.07
C GLN A 458 12.76 -2.38 7.17
N GLY A 459 12.90 -1.73 8.32
CA GLY A 459 12.37 -0.39 8.57
C GLY A 459 13.47 0.67 8.48
N VAL A 460 13.20 1.77 7.77
CA VAL A 460 14.04 2.97 7.77
C VAL A 460 13.23 4.14 8.32
N ALA A 461 13.77 4.90 9.24
CA ALA A 461 13.18 6.14 9.73
C ALA A 461 14.09 7.30 9.35
N ILE A 462 13.57 8.25 8.57
CA ILE A 462 14.27 9.47 8.19
C ILE A 462 13.69 10.64 8.96
N GLY A 463 14.55 11.40 9.65
CA GLY A 463 14.13 12.56 10.44
C GLY A 463 13.82 12.25 11.92
N GLY A 464 13.71 13.34 12.70
CA GLY A 464 13.91 13.39 14.16
C GLY A 464 13.17 12.38 15.07
N ASN A 465 13.90 12.00 16.13
CA ASN A 465 13.51 11.15 17.25
C ASN A 465 13.12 11.97 18.49
N GLY A 466 12.07 12.80 18.42
CA GLY A 466 11.60 13.57 19.60
C GLY A 466 12.64 14.56 20.18
N GLN A 467 13.63 14.99 19.40
CA GLN A 467 14.53 16.11 19.71
C GLN A 467 14.39 17.17 18.61
N ALA A 468 14.36 18.45 19.02
CA ALA A 468 14.34 19.58 18.11
C ALA A 468 15.70 19.70 17.39
N SER A 469 15.84 19.04 16.25
CA SER A 469 16.94 19.23 15.31
C SER A 469 16.43 19.09 13.88
N ASN A 470 16.98 19.94 13.01
CA ASN A 470 16.59 20.30 11.64
C ASN A 470 15.97 19.18 10.79
N ALA A 471 15.02 19.56 9.93
CA ALA A 471 14.48 18.71 8.86
C ALA A 471 15.62 18.04 8.08
N ALA A 472 15.50 16.74 7.85
CA ALA A 472 16.43 16.03 7.00
C ALA A 472 16.08 16.31 5.55
N THR A 473 17.05 16.71 4.73
CA THR A 473 16.76 17.12 3.34
C THR A 473 17.64 16.36 2.37
N ASP A 474 17.06 15.96 1.24
CA ASP A 474 17.74 15.30 0.12
C ASP A 474 18.25 13.89 0.46
N ASP A 475 17.60 13.17 1.38
CA ASP A 475 17.96 11.80 1.71
C ASP A 475 17.37 10.83 0.68
N VAL A 476 18.06 9.71 0.43
CA VAL A 476 17.64 8.68 -0.54
C VAL A 476 17.57 7.32 0.14
N VAL A 477 16.46 6.62 0.02
CA VAL A 477 16.28 5.23 0.49
C VAL A 477 16.06 4.31 -0.71
N THR A 478 16.99 3.39 -0.95
CA THR A 478 16.93 2.43 -2.04
C THR A 478 16.78 1.01 -1.50
N TYR A 479 15.66 0.37 -1.83
CA TYR A 479 15.42 -1.05 -1.63
C TYR A 479 15.93 -1.84 -2.84
N SER A 480 16.78 -2.86 -2.58
CA SER A 480 17.39 -3.67 -3.64
C SER A 480 16.35 -4.54 -4.37
N ALA A 481 16.59 -4.85 -5.64
CA ALA A 481 15.66 -5.65 -6.44
C ALA A 481 15.32 -7.00 -5.76
N GLY A 482 14.02 -7.25 -5.54
CA GLY A 482 13.51 -8.45 -4.90
C GLY A 482 13.26 -8.33 -3.39
N THR A 483 13.55 -7.19 -2.77
CA THR A 483 13.11 -6.91 -1.41
C THR A 483 11.63 -6.51 -1.37
N THR A 484 10.82 -7.12 -0.52
CA THR A 484 9.39 -6.80 -0.35
C THR A 484 9.05 -6.37 1.08
N ASN A 485 8.04 -5.51 1.22
CA ASN A 485 7.46 -5.03 2.48
C ASN A 485 8.44 -4.26 3.40
N GLY A 486 9.30 -3.42 2.82
CA GLY A 486 10.08 -2.45 3.59
C GLY A 486 9.20 -1.30 4.10
N GLY A 487 9.45 -0.82 5.31
CA GLY A 487 8.73 0.33 5.89
C GLY A 487 9.62 1.57 5.94
N VAL A 488 9.16 2.72 5.48
CA VAL A 488 9.88 4.00 5.61
C VAL A 488 9.05 5.00 6.39
N GLY A 489 9.48 5.41 7.58
CA GLY A 489 8.88 6.53 8.30
C GLY A 489 9.62 7.83 7.99
N VAL A 490 8.91 8.88 7.57
CA VAL A 490 9.46 10.20 7.25
C VAL A 490 8.90 11.21 8.24
N TYR A 491 9.79 11.93 8.96
CA TYR A 491 9.40 12.76 10.09
C TYR A 491 9.94 14.19 9.99
N ASN A 492 9.19 15.14 10.57
CA ASN A 492 9.63 16.50 10.88
C ASN A 492 9.97 17.38 9.66
N GLY A 493 9.18 17.29 8.59
CA GLY A 493 9.32 18.10 7.40
C GLY A 493 10.49 17.69 6.52
N SER A 494 10.81 16.39 6.53
CA SER A 494 11.96 15.84 5.82
C SER A 494 11.67 15.64 4.34
N HIS A 495 12.72 15.68 3.51
CA HIS A 495 12.66 15.36 2.08
C HIS A 495 13.39 14.05 1.79
N VAL A 496 12.67 13.07 1.26
CA VAL A 496 13.18 11.71 1.02
C VAL A 496 12.75 11.20 -0.35
N ASP A 497 13.70 10.71 -1.14
CA ASP A 497 13.41 9.93 -2.35
C ASP A 497 13.58 8.44 -2.07
N ILE A 498 12.56 7.66 -2.39
CA ILE A 498 12.46 6.23 -2.10
C ILE A 498 12.38 5.48 -3.43
N SER A 499 13.20 4.46 -3.61
CA SER A 499 13.13 3.58 -4.77
C SER A 499 12.99 2.13 -4.34
N GLY A 500 11.99 1.39 -4.84
CA GLY A 500 11.71 0.02 -4.44
C GLY A 500 10.50 -0.57 -5.16
N THR A 501 9.94 -1.67 -4.63
CA THR A 501 8.64 -2.21 -5.05
C THR A 501 7.92 -2.73 -3.82
N ASN A 502 6.61 -2.50 -3.70
CA ASN A 502 5.83 -2.89 -2.51
C ASN A 502 6.40 -2.33 -1.20
N VAL A 503 6.78 -1.05 -1.21
CA VAL A 503 7.27 -0.30 -0.06
C VAL A 503 6.09 0.38 0.65
N TYR A 504 6.05 0.30 1.98
CA TYR A 504 5.13 1.07 2.81
C TYR A 504 5.84 2.31 3.35
N VAL A 505 5.24 3.48 3.16
CA VAL A 505 5.80 4.76 3.58
C VAL A 505 4.82 5.45 4.53
N TYR A 506 5.32 6.02 5.61
CA TYR A 506 4.55 6.76 6.60
C TYR A 506 5.10 8.19 6.66
N ALA A 507 4.45 9.11 5.95
CA ALA A 507 4.73 10.54 5.99
C ALA A 507 3.95 11.18 7.15
N HIS A 508 4.63 11.98 7.97
CA HIS A 508 4.03 12.55 9.17
C HIS A 508 3.50 13.95 8.92
N ALA A 509 4.32 15.00 8.93
CA ALA A 509 3.78 16.34 8.72
C ALA A 509 4.78 17.26 8.03
N ASN A 510 4.32 17.91 6.97
CA ASN A 510 5.08 18.79 6.08
C ASN A 510 6.23 18.07 5.37
N ASP A 511 6.13 16.75 5.22
CA ASP A 511 7.17 15.92 4.63
C ASP A 511 7.07 15.93 3.09
N THR A 512 8.20 15.87 2.40
CA THR A 512 8.26 15.74 0.93
C THR A 512 8.81 14.38 0.55
N VAL A 513 7.97 13.50 0.01
CA VAL A 513 8.34 12.11 -0.26
C VAL A 513 8.24 11.80 -1.76
N GLY A 514 9.35 11.43 -2.38
CA GLY A 514 9.37 10.83 -3.71
C GLY A 514 9.34 9.31 -3.61
N VAL A 515 8.49 8.63 -4.38
CA VAL A 515 8.45 7.16 -4.48
C VAL A 515 8.58 6.78 -5.94
N GLN A 516 9.55 5.90 -6.22
CA GLN A 516 9.86 5.34 -7.52
C GLN A 516 9.77 3.83 -7.43
N GLY A 517 8.94 3.19 -8.24
CA GLY A 517 8.71 1.77 -8.01
C GLY A 517 7.45 1.24 -8.65
N TYR A 518 6.84 0.23 -8.03
CA TYR A 518 5.47 -0.17 -8.31
C TYR A 518 4.90 -0.93 -7.11
N GLY A 519 3.59 -0.77 -6.89
CA GLY A 519 2.86 -1.42 -5.79
C GLY A 519 3.14 -0.79 -4.43
N ASP A 520 3.66 0.43 -4.40
CA ASP A 520 4.05 1.13 -3.18
C ASP A 520 2.83 1.80 -2.51
N VAL A 521 2.83 1.93 -1.19
CA VAL A 521 1.73 2.54 -0.42
C VAL A 521 2.29 3.62 0.50
N VAL A 522 1.80 4.85 0.36
CA VAL A 522 2.17 6.01 1.18
C VAL A 522 1.00 6.40 2.08
N PHE A 523 1.14 6.25 3.39
CA PHE A 523 0.23 6.81 4.39
C PHE A 523 0.71 8.22 4.77
N ALA A 524 -0.06 9.23 4.43
CA ALA A 524 0.15 10.61 4.86
C ALA A 524 -0.70 10.88 6.11
N GLU A 525 -0.05 10.83 7.28
CA GLU A 525 -0.69 10.85 8.60
C GLU A 525 -0.94 12.25 9.16
N GLY A 526 -0.31 13.28 8.59
CA GLY A 526 -0.43 14.66 9.04
C GLY A 526 -0.32 15.68 7.90
N ASP A 527 -0.38 16.95 8.30
CA ASP A 527 -0.75 18.03 7.38
C ASP A 527 0.42 18.53 6.53
N GLY A 528 0.12 18.89 5.28
CA GLY A 528 1.02 19.65 4.42
C GLY A 528 2.05 18.82 3.66
N ASP A 529 1.86 17.50 3.57
CA ASP A 529 2.78 16.61 2.87
C ASP A 529 2.74 16.81 1.34
N VAL A 530 3.90 16.66 0.70
CA VAL A 530 4.07 16.68 -0.76
C VAL A 530 4.63 15.34 -1.22
N ILE A 531 3.78 14.53 -1.83
CA ILE A 531 4.14 13.18 -2.30
C ILE A 531 4.38 13.23 -3.81
N SER A 532 5.41 12.56 -4.31
CA SER A 532 5.65 12.39 -5.75
C SER A 532 5.73 10.92 -6.09
N ILE A 533 4.94 10.47 -7.05
CA ILE A 533 4.84 9.05 -7.48
C ILE A 533 5.38 8.89 -8.91
N GLY A 534 6.20 7.87 -9.14
CA GLY A 534 6.75 7.57 -10.45
C GLY A 534 7.32 6.16 -10.63
N GLY A 535 7.79 5.87 -11.85
CA GLY A 535 8.60 4.68 -12.13
C GLY A 535 7.82 3.37 -12.35
N ASN A 536 6.49 3.37 -12.19
CA ASN A 536 5.65 2.18 -12.30
C ASN A 536 5.08 1.91 -13.70
N GLY A 537 5.73 2.39 -14.77
CA GLY A 537 5.34 2.31 -16.19
C GLY A 537 5.20 0.92 -16.83
N GLN A 538 4.78 -0.06 -16.04
CA GLN A 538 4.19 -1.34 -16.39
C GLN A 538 2.68 -1.19 -16.63
N ALA A 539 2.03 -2.24 -17.12
CA ALA A 539 0.58 -2.23 -17.31
C ALA A 539 -0.16 -2.21 -15.95
N TYR A 540 -1.11 -1.28 -15.80
CA TYR A 540 -1.99 -1.17 -14.65
C TYR A 540 -2.61 -2.52 -14.21
N ASN A 541 -2.42 -2.85 -12.94
CA ASN A 541 -3.15 -3.86 -12.18
C ASN A 541 -3.01 -3.57 -10.67
N SER A 542 -3.81 -4.22 -9.83
CA SER A 542 -3.85 -3.96 -8.38
C SER A 542 -2.55 -4.24 -7.61
N THR A 543 -1.55 -4.89 -8.23
CA THR A 543 -0.23 -5.16 -7.60
C THR A 543 0.88 -4.24 -8.07
N THR A 544 0.61 -3.41 -9.09
CA THR A 544 1.56 -2.42 -9.63
C THR A 544 1.09 -0.99 -9.41
N ASP A 545 -0.16 -0.81 -8.97
CA ASP A 545 -0.72 0.50 -8.64
C ASP A 545 -0.10 1.02 -7.36
N ASP A 546 0.39 2.25 -7.41
CA ASP A 546 0.90 2.94 -6.22
C ASP A 546 -0.25 3.66 -5.52
N GLN A 547 -0.27 3.65 -4.20
CA GLN A 547 -1.35 4.23 -3.42
C GLN A 547 -0.85 5.33 -2.50
N VAL A 548 -1.63 6.40 -2.38
CA VAL A 548 -1.43 7.44 -1.36
C VAL A 548 -2.70 7.54 -0.54
N GLU A 549 -2.62 7.39 0.77
CA GLU A 549 -3.76 7.50 1.69
C GLU A 549 -3.54 8.65 2.67
N PHE A 550 -4.28 9.73 2.50
CA PHE A 550 -4.37 10.81 3.47
C PHE A 550 -5.37 10.42 4.56
N THR A 551 -4.86 10.22 5.78
CA THR A 551 -5.68 9.86 6.94
C THR A 551 -6.09 11.10 7.77
N ASN A 552 -5.42 12.23 7.53
CA ASN A 552 -5.76 13.52 8.10
C ASN A 552 -6.91 14.19 7.34
N THR A 553 -7.46 15.28 7.89
CA THR A 553 -8.59 15.99 7.27
C THR A 553 -8.16 17.09 6.31
N ASN A 554 -6.90 17.53 6.33
CA ASN A 554 -6.44 18.72 5.60
C ASN A 554 -5.74 18.39 4.26
N GLY A 555 -5.58 17.11 3.94
CA GLY A 555 -4.96 16.65 2.70
C GLY A 555 -3.50 17.07 2.54
N GLY A 556 -3.01 16.95 1.31
CA GLY A 556 -1.67 17.33 0.87
C GLY A 556 -1.61 17.46 -0.65
N THR A 557 -0.40 17.50 -1.21
CA THR A 557 -0.19 17.52 -2.66
C THR A 557 0.41 16.20 -3.14
N VAL A 558 -0.12 15.61 -4.21
CA VAL A 558 0.44 14.44 -4.88
C VAL A 558 0.84 14.81 -6.30
N ASN A 559 2.09 14.56 -6.70
CA ASN A 559 2.57 14.76 -8.06
C ASN A 559 2.81 13.40 -8.71
N VAL A 560 2.05 13.06 -9.75
CA VAL A 560 2.18 11.78 -10.47
C VAL A 560 2.92 12.02 -11.77
N THR A 561 4.11 11.43 -11.91
CA THR A 561 5.00 11.63 -13.06
C THR A 561 4.60 10.82 -14.29
N ASP A 562 5.04 11.23 -15.48
CA ASP A 562 4.68 10.62 -16.77
C ASP A 562 4.78 9.08 -16.80
N ASN A 563 3.81 8.43 -17.46
CA ASN A 563 3.67 6.98 -17.64
C ASN A 563 3.56 6.23 -16.31
N SER A 564 2.83 6.80 -15.34
CA SER A 564 2.62 6.21 -14.03
C SER A 564 1.15 5.91 -13.73
N HIS A 565 0.92 5.04 -12.76
CA HIS A 565 -0.42 4.70 -12.26
C HIS A 565 -0.51 4.94 -10.76
N ALA A 566 -1.52 5.65 -10.27
CA ALA A 566 -1.64 5.90 -8.84
C ALA A 566 -3.08 6.03 -8.41
N THR A 567 -3.41 5.59 -7.20
CA THR A 567 -4.69 5.87 -6.55
C THR A 567 -4.48 6.67 -5.28
N VAL A 568 -5.14 7.82 -5.18
CA VAL A 568 -5.07 8.72 -4.01
C VAL A 568 -6.40 8.67 -3.26
N PHE A 569 -6.34 8.34 -1.98
CA PHE A 569 -7.46 8.32 -1.04
C PHE A 569 -7.32 9.48 -0.03
N GLY A 570 -8.41 10.13 0.34
CA GLY A 570 -8.36 11.22 1.32
C GLY A 570 -9.51 12.19 1.21
N ASN A 571 -9.33 13.41 1.72
CA ASN A 571 -10.19 14.56 1.43
C ASN A 571 -9.31 15.81 1.39
N ASN A 572 -9.74 16.84 0.66
CA ASN A 572 -9.05 18.13 0.55
C ASN A 572 -7.62 18.04 0.00
N PHE A 573 -7.28 17.02 -0.79
CA PHE A 573 -5.95 16.91 -1.41
C PHE A 573 -5.92 17.52 -2.82
N THR A 574 -4.71 17.81 -3.30
CA THR A 574 -4.47 18.22 -4.69
C THR A 574 -3.57 17.21 -5.40
N VAL A 575 -3.96 16.73 -6.58
CA VAL A 575 -3.11 15.88 -7.43
C VAL A 575 -2.70 16.65 -8.68
N ASN A 576 -1.43 16.56 -9.08
CA ASN A 576 -0.94 17.04 -10.36
C ASN A 576 -0.43 15.85 -11.18
N ALA A 577 -1.00 15.61 -12.36
CA ALA A 577 -0.68 14.47 -13.21
C ALA A 577 0.08 14.89 -14.48
N GLY A 578 1.12 14.11 -14.81
CA GLY A 578 1.88 14.15 -16.05
C GLY A 578 1.16 13.48 -17.23
N ASN A 579 1.89 12.97 -18.23
CA ASN A 579 1.35 12.32 -19.43
C ASN A 579 1.13 10.80 -19.25
N ASN A 580 0.16 10.24 -19.98
CA ASN A 580 -0.16 8.80 -20.03
C ASN A 580 -0.39 8.18 -18.64
N ILE A 581 -1.15 8.87 -17.80
CA ILE A 581 -1.42 8.49 -16.41
C ILE A 581 -2.69 7.65 -16.30
N THR A 582 -2.73 6.70 -15.36
CA THR A 582 -3.99 6.19 -14.82
C THR A 582 -4.10 6.63 -13.37
N LEU A 583 -5.08 7.47 -13.05
CA LEU A 583 -5.19 8.13 -11.75
C LEU A 583 -6.52 7.79 -11.08
N GLY A 584 -6.48 7.31 -9.84
CA GLY A 584 -7.63 7.26 -8.95
C GLY A 584 -7.64 8.45 -8.00
N VAL A 585 -8.77 9.14 -7.86
CA VAL A 585 -9.03 10.24 -6.92
C VAL A 585 -10.25 9.84 -6.10
N VAL A 586 -10.04 9.48 -4.84
CA VAL A 586 -11.11 8.93 -4.00
C VAL A 586 -11.23 9.72 -2.71
N GLY A 587 -12.36 10.41 -2.53
CA GLY A 587 -12.49 11.34 -1.43
C GLY A 587 -13.60 12.35 -1.58
N SER A 588 -13.39 13.54 -1.02
CA SER A 588 -14.27 14.69 -1.18
C SER A 588 -13.49 16.00 -1.13
N ASN A 589 -13.96 16.99 -1.89
CA ASN A 589 -13.33 18.31 -2.06
C ASN A 589 -11.88 18.22 -2.54
N ASP A 590 -11.58 17.24 -3.39
CA ASP A 590 -10.26 17.02 -3.95
C ASP A 590 -10.08 17.76 -5.28
N ILE A 591 -8.85 18.17 -5.59
CA ILE A 591 -8.52 18.85 -6.86
C ILE A 591 -7.54 17.98 -7.64
N ALA A 592 -7.84 17.62 -8.88
CA ALA A 592 -6.90 16.95 -9.77
C ALA A 592 -6.59 17.80 -11.00
N ASN A 593 -5.34 18.23 -11.14
CA ASN A 593 -4.84 18.95 -12.32
C ASN A 593 -4.14 17.95 -13.26
N VAL A 594 -4.83 17.59 -14.33
CA VAL A 594 -4.41 16.56 -15.30
C VAL A 594 -3.96 17.27 -16.57
N THR A 595 -2.64 17.51 -16.65
CA THR A 595 -2.06 18.42 -17.63
C THR A 595 -1.35 17.73 -18.80
N GLY A 596 -1.06 16.43 -18.65
CA GLY A 596 -0.49 15.62 -19.71
C GLY A 596 -1.54 15.12 -20.69
N ASN A 597 -1.11 14.33 -21.68
CA ASN A 597 -1.98 13.76 -22.71
C ASN A 597 -2.28 12.28 -22.44
N ASN A 598 -3.41 11.80 -22.95
CA ASN A 598 -3.88 10.41 -22.88
C ASN A 598 -4.05 9.88 -21.45
N ASP A 599 -4.53 10.73 -20.55
CA ASP A 599 -4.73 10.37 -19.14
C ASP A 599 -6.10 9.74 -18.91
N SER A 600 -6.16 8.74 -18.04
CA SER A 600 -7.41 8.09 -17.61
C SER A 600 -7.61 8.26 -16.11
N VAL A 601 -8.65 8.99 -15.73
CA VAL A 601 -8.96 9.33 -14.34
C VAL A 601 -10.17 8.54 -13.87
N TRP A 602 -10.13 8.06 -12.64
CA TRP A 602 -11.23 7.46 -11.91
C TRP A 602 -11.48 8.31 -10.67
N ALA A 603 -12.65 8.94 -10.55
CA ALA A 603 -12.95 9.87 -9.47
C ALA A 603 -14.24 9.51 -8.72
N GLY A 604 -14.29 9.75 -7.40
CA GLY A 604 -15.52 9.64 -6.61
C GLY A 604 -15.29 9.38 -5.12
N GLY A 605 -16.29 8.81 -4.44
CA GLY A 605 -16.20 8.49 -3.01
C GLY A 605 -16.80 9.53 -2.06
N ASN A 606 -17.32 10.64 -2.58
CA ASN A 606 -17.88 11.72 -1.79
C ASN A 606 -19.30 11.48 -1.26
N GLY A 607 -20.02 10.42 -1.66
CA GLY A 607 -21.12 9.75 -0.93
C GLY A 607 -22.20 10.58 -0.18
N GLN A 608 -22.34 11.88 -0.42
CA GLN A 608 -23.15 12.80 0.37
C GLN A 608 -24.31 13.42 -0.44
N ALA A 609 -25.25 14.03 0.28
CA ALA A 609 -26.29 14.87 -0.30
C ALA A 609 -25.67 16.12 -0.97
N PHE A 610 -26.21 16.51 -2.13
CA PHE A 610 -25.79 17.65 -2.97
C PHE A 610 -25.27 18.87 -2.18
N ALA A 611 -23.98 19.18 -2.32
CA ALA A 611 -23.36 20.40 -1.80
C ALA A 611 -22.10 20.76 -2.63
N PHE A 612 -22.15 21.85 -3.40
CA PHE A 612 -21.04 22.38 -4.20
C PHE A 612 -19.68 22.53 -3.49
N SER A 613 -19.66 22.55 -2.16
CA SER A 613 -18.44 22.68 -1.36
C SER A 613 -17.72 21.36 -1.07
N THR A 614 -18.23 20.22 -1.55
CA THR A 614 -17.67 18.89 -1.29
C THR A 614 -17.35 18.11 -2.57
N ASP A 615 -17.47 18.76 -3.72
CA ASP A 615 -17.31 18.11 -5.02
C ASP A 615 -15.84 18.07 -5.38
N ASP A 616 -15.42 16.97 -6.00
CA ASP A 616 -14.06 16.90 -6.51
C ASP A 616 -14.00 17.66 -7.84
N THR A 617 -12.95 18.46 -7.99
CA THR A 617 -12.69 19.26 -9.19
C THR A 617 -11.57 18.62 -10.01
N ILE A 618 -11.87 18.23 -11.25
CA ILE A 618 -10.89 17.62 -12.16
C ILE A 618 -10.64 18.57 -13.34
N ASN A 619 -9.43 19.13 -13.42
CA ASN A 619 -9.01 20.07 -14.45
C ASN A 619 -8.15 19.37 -15.50
N PHE A 620 -8.68 19.15 -16.69
CA PHE A 620 -7.98 18.62 -17.84
C PHE A 620 -7.47 19.73 -18.76
N SER A 621 -6.21 19.64 -19.20
CA SER A 621 -5.67 20.57 -20.20
C SER A 621 -4.93 19.90 -21.36
N GLY A 622 -4.82 18.57 -21.36
CA GLY A 622 -4.16 17.80 -22.41
C GLY A 622 -5.06 17.49 -23.62
N THR A 623 -4.67 16.45 -24.35
CA THR A 623 -5.54 15.78 -25.34
C THR A 623 -5.63 14.26 -25.10
N GLY A 624 -6.81 13.68 -25.33
CA GLY A 624 -7.05 12.23 -25.24
C GLY A 624 -7.48 11.75 -23.85
N GLU A 625 -8.05 12.64 -23.05
CA GLU A 625 -8.43 12.41 -21.67
C GLU A 625 -9.72 11.59 -21.53
N SER A 626 -9.78 10.78 -20.48
CA SER A 626 -11.00 10.10 -20.06
C SER A 626 -11.23 10.24 -18.56
N LEU A 627 -12.49 10.41 -18.16
CA LEU A 627 -12.94 10.44 -16.78
C LEU A 627 -13.95 9.33 -16.53
N ASN A 628 -13.74 8.50 -15.52
CA ASN A 628 -14.68 7.49 -15.06
C ASN A 628 -15.13 7.87 -13.66
N ILE A 629 -16.44 7.93 -13.42
CA ILE A 629 -16.99 8.42 -12.15
C ILE A 629 -17.66 7.26 -11.41
N TYR A 630 -17.22 7.00 -10.18
CA TYR A 630 -17.76 5.93 -9.34
C TYR A 630 -19.23 6.18 -8.94
N ASP A 631 -19.94 5.11 -8.59
CA ASP A 631 -21.34 5.16 -8.13
C ASP A 631 -21.52 6.15 -6.96
N ASN A 632 -22.61 6.93 -6.97
CA ASN A 632 -23.00 7.90 -5.95
C ASN A 632 -21.97 9.01 -5.71
N SER A 633 -21.35 9.51 -6.78
CA SER A 633 -20.33 10.56 -6.70
C SER A 633 -20.79 11.90 -7.29
N HIS A 634 -20.18 12.98 -6.83
CA HIS A 634 -20.35 14.34 -7.37
C HIS A 634 -19.02 14.92 -7.86
N ILE A 635 -18.93 15.33 -9.12
CA ILE A 635 -17.67 15.78 -9.74
C ILE A 635 -17.90 17.02 -10.61
N ASP A 636 -16.99 17.99 -10.57
CA ASP A 636 -16.88 19.05 -11.57
C ASP A 636 -15.63 18.82 -12.44
N ALA A 637 -15.82 18.65 -13.74
CA ALA A 637 -14.78 18.38 -14.71
C ALA A 637 -14.65 19.53 -15.72
N TYR A 638 -13.43 20.01 -15.94
CA TYR A 638 -13.10 21.08 -16.88
C TYR A 638 -12.14 20.53 -17.93
N GLY A 639 -12.39 20.72 -19.23
CA GLY A 639 -11.55 20.15 -20.28
C GLY A 639 -11.95 20.59 -21.69
N ASN A 640 -11.46 19.88 -22.72
CA ASN A 640 -11.99 19.94 -24.09
C ASN A 640 -11.86 18.54 -24.70
N ASN A 641 -12.85 18.09 -25.48
CA ASN A 641 -12.91 16.73 -26.04
C ASN A 641 -12.83 15.63 -24.97
N LEU A 642 -13.40 15.88 -23.78
CA LEU A 642 -13.35 14.93 -22.67
C LEU A 642 -14.36 13.79 -22.88
N TRP A 643 -13.90 12.55 -22.68
CA TRP A 643 -14.78 11.37 -22.60
C TRP A 643 -15.10 11.05 -21.14
N VAL A 644 -16.35 11.23 -20.71
CA VAL A 644 -16.82 10.97 -19.33
C VAL A 644 -17.71 9.74 -19.29
N ASN A 645 -17.40 8.76 -18.44
CA ASN A 645 -18.27 7.65 -18.11
C ASN A 645 -18.84 7.86 -16.69
N ALA A 646 -20.14 8.15 -16.61
CA ALA A 646 -20.86 8.23 -15.36
C ALA A 646 -21.50 6.88 -15.03
N PHE A 647 -21.21 6.34 -13.85
CA PHE A 647 -21.89 5.13 -13.35
C PHE A 647 -23.17 5.50 -12.58
N ARG A 648 -23.56 4.79 -11.51
CA ARG A 648 -24.91 4.92 -10.95
C ARG A 648 -25.06 6.11 -10.01
N ASN A 649 -26.14 6.88 -10.16
CA ASN A 649 -26.50 8.02 -9.30
C ASN A 649 -25.39 9.08 -9.24
N VAL A 650 -24.76 9.35 -10.38
CA VAL A 650 -23.69 10.34 -10.51
C VAL A 650 -24.28 11.72 -10.75
N THR A 651 -23.67 12.71 -10.11
CA THR A 651 -23.94 14.13 -10.35
C THR A 651 -22.66 14.73 -10.92
N VAL A 652 -22.69 15.27 -12.15
CA VAL A 652 -21.45 15.75 -12.78
C VAL A 652 -21.66 17.07 -13.51
N GLY A 653 -20.80 18.05 -13.25
CA GLY A 653 -20.62 19.23 -14.08
C GLY A 653 -19.48 19.01 -15.08
N VAL A 654 -19.73 19.24 -16.38
CA VAL A 654 -18.73 19.10 -17.43
C VAL A 654 -18.65 20.42 -18.20
N HIS A 655 -17.47 21.00 -18.23
CA HIS A 655 -17.20 22.30 -18.84
C HIS A 655 -16.11 22.17 -19.89
N GLY A 656 -16.31 22.78 -21.06
CA GLY A 656 -15.40 22.58 -22.18
C GLY A 656 -16.15 22.47 -23.51
N SER A 657 -15.42 22.29 -24.62
CA SER A 657 -16.05 21.99 -25.91
C SER A 657 -15.78 20.57 -26.41
N SER A 658 -16.79 19.99 -27.06
CA SER A 658 -16.80 18.65 -27.67
C SER A 658 -16.81 17.51 -26.66
N GLU A 659 -17.42 17.69 -25.48
CA GLU A 659 -17.46 16.62 -24.48
C GLU A 659 -18.48 15.54 -24.81
N THR A 660 -18.20 14.34 -24.34
CA THR A 660 -19.12 13.21 -24.41
C THR A 660 -19.31 12.63 -23.03
N VAL A 661 -20.53 12.70 -22.50
CA VAL A 661 -20.92 12.10 -21.23
C VAL A 661 -21.75 10.85 -21.49
N ASN A 662 -21.31 9.74 -20.93
CA ASN A 662 -21.90 8.42 -21.09
C ASN A 662 -22.47 7.94 -19.75
N ALA A 663 -23.77 8.17 -19.53
CA ALA A 663 -24.50 7.85 -18.30
C ALA A 663 -25.39 6.61 -18.51
N ASN A 664 -24.75 5.49 -18.89
CA ASN A 664 -25.42 4.30 -19.41
C ASN A 664 -25.67 3.21 -18.36
N VAL A 665 -25.37 3.45 -17.09
CA VAL A 665 -25.44 2.45 -16.01
C VAL A 665 -26.53 2.86 -15.02
N GLY A 666 -27.66 2.14 -15.00
CA GLY A 666 -28.90 2.46 -14.25
C GLY A 666 -28.77 3.32 -12.97
N GLY A 667 -29.57 4.38 -12.88
CA GLY A 667 -29.59 5.34 -11.77
C GLY A 667 -30.44 6.57 -12.12
N THR A 668 -30.37 7.63 -11.31
CA THR A 668 -30.92 8.96 -11.62
C THR A 668 -29.79 9.98 -11.79
N ASP A 669 -28.94 9.78 -12.79
CA ASP A 669 -27.78 10.65 -13.00
C ASP A 669 -28.23 12.06 -13.40
N THR A 670 -27.47 13.06 -12.95
CA THR A 670 -27.70 14.47 -13.26
C THR A 670 -26.43 15.05 -13.86
N VAL A 671 -26.52 15.56 -15.08
CA VAL A 671 -25.40 16.09 -15.86
C VAL A 671 -25.62 17.58 -16.08
N TRP A 672 -24.68 18.43 -15.66
CA TRP A 672 -24.56 19.80 -16.16
C TRP A 672 -23.48 19.82 -17.24
N ILE A 673 -23.76 20.45 -18.39
CA ILE A 673 -22.83 20.43 -19.53
C ILE A 673 -22.91 21.71 -20.37
N GLY A 674 -21.78 22.13 -20.96
CA GLY A 674 -21.66 23.29 -21.86
C GLY A 674 -21.00 24.53 -21.23
N GLY A 675 -21.38 25.73 -21.69
CA GLY A 675 -21.00 27.03 -21.10
C GLY A 675 -19.88 27.78 -21.84
N ASN A 676 -19.61 27.41 -23.09
CA ASN A 676 -18.36 27.80 -23.79
C ASN A 676 -18.53 29.00 -24.72
N GLY A 677 -19.77 29.48 -24.91
CA GLY A 677 -20.08 30.62 -25.78
C GLY A 677 -19.67 30.41 -27.25
N GLN A 678 -19.70 29.17 -27.74
CA GLN A 678 -19.26 28.85 -29.11
C GLN A 678 -20.41 28.96 -30.12
N ALA A 679 -20.04 29.16 -31.38
CA ALA A 679 -20.98 29.12 -32.50
C ALA A 679 -21.24 27.67 -32.94
N PHE A 680 -22.48 27.38 -33.34
CA PHE A 680 -22.96 26.08 -33.84
C PHE A 680 -21.98 25.34 -34.78
N SER A 681 -21.60 24.09 -34.44
CA SER A 681 -20.82 23.20 -35.30
C SER A 681 -20.84 21.74 -34.80
N PHE A 682 -21.38 20.81 -35.62
CA PHE A 682 -21.39 19.35 -35.39
C PHE A 682 -20.06 18.68 -34.98
N ALA A 683 -18.93 19.39 -35.10
CA ALA A 683 -17.61 18.90 -34.69
C ALA A 683 -17.23 19.29 -33.25
N THR A 684 -17.99 20.17 -32.62
CA THR A 684 -17.70 20.78 -31.31
C THR A 684 -18.86 20.70 -30.32
N ASP A 685 -19.93 20.02 -30.72
CA ASP A 685 -21.13 19.90 -29.90
C ASP A 685 -20.88 18.90 -28.77
N ASP A 686 -21.39 19.22 -27.60
CA ASP A 686 -21.30 18.35 -26.44
C ASP A 686 -22.43 17.31 -26.53
N SER A 687 -22.20 16.08 -26.07
CA SER A 687 -23.19 15.00 -26.15
C SER A 687 -23.37 14.26 -24.82
N VAL A 688 -24.61 13.88 -24.52
CA VAL A 688 -24.96 13.13 -23.31
C VAL A 688 -25.78 11.90 -23.68
N HIS A 689 -25.37 10.71 -23.26
CA HIS A 689 -25.97 9.44 -23.65
C HIS A 689 -26.53 8.64 -22.46
N PHE A 690 -27.81 8.27 -22.54
CA PHE A 690 -28.61 7.51 -21.56
C PHE A 690 -29.35 6.31 -22.21
N TYR A 691 -28.70 5.59 -23.13
CA TYR A 691 -29.32 4.53 -23.96
C TYR A 691 -29.96 3.36 -23.19
N ASN A 692 -29.47 3.02 -21.99
CA ASN A 692 -29.91 1.81 -21.27
C ASN A 692 -30.74 2.09 -20.00
N ILE A 693 -31.17 3.33 -19.79
CA ILE A 693 -31.90 3.74 -18.59
C ILE A 693 -33.19 4.48 -18.96
N LEU A 694 -34.17 4.45 -18.06
CA LEU A 694 -35.37 5.28 -18.17
C LEU A 694 -35.22 6.43 -17.17
N GLY A 695 -35.15 7.66 -17.67
CA GLY A 695 -34.89 8.84 -16.83
C GLY A 695 -33.43 9.31 -16.86
N GLY A 696 -33.18 10.41 -16.15
CA GLY A 696 -31.92 11.15 -16.18
C GLY A 696 -32.20 12.64 -16.30
N THR A 697 -31.29 13.47 -15.80
CA THR A 697 -31.41 14.93 -15.89
C THR A 697 -30.22 15.52 -16.64
N VAL A 698 -30.48 16.40 -17.60
CA VAL A 698 -29.46 17.18 -18.32
C VAL A 698 -29.76 18.66 -18.10
N ASN A 699 -28.76 19.42 -17.66
CA ASN A 699 -28.87 20.85 -17.45
C ASN A 699 -27.79 21.54 -18.28
N GLU A 700 -28.19 22.39 -19.21
CA GLU A 700 -27.24 23.15 -20.03
C GLU A 700 -26.85 24.45 -19.33
N PHE A 701 -25.60 24.85 -19.47
CA PHE A 701 -25.19 26.21 -19.13
C PHE A 701 -25.61 27.20 -20.23
N ASP A 702 -25.71 28.50 -19.95
CA ASP A 702 -26.10 29.50 -20.96
C ASP A 702 -25.10 29.56 -22.15
N ASN A 703 -25.62 29.76 -23.36
CA ASN A 703 -24.87 29.84 -24.63
C ASN A 703 -24.13 28.52 -24.96
N SER A 704 -24.83 27.41 -24.81
CA SER A 704 -24.34 26.05 -25.07
C SER A 704 -24.96 25.42 -26.31
N HIS A 705 -24.30 24.37 -26.79
CA HIS A 705 -24.90 23.44 -27.74
C HIS A 705 -24.67 22.01 -27.28
N VAL A 706 -25.76 21.30 -26.97
CA VAL A 706 -25.71 19.95 -26.40
C VAL A 706 -26.70 19.03 -27.12
N ASP A 707 -26.30 17.80 -27.38
CA ASP A 707 -27.16 16.72 -27.86
C ASP A 707 -27.37 15.66 -26.78
N ALA A 708 -28.61 15.48 -26.31
CA ALA A 708 -29.01 14.50 -25.31
C ALA A 708 -29.77 13.32 -25.95
N TYR A 709 -29.30 12.10 -25.66
CA TYR A 709 -29.84 10.86 -26.20
C TYR A 709 -30.35 9.94 -25.09
N GLY A 710 -31.60 9.48 -25.15
CA GLY A 710 -32.18 8.58 -24.15
C GLY A 710 -33.68 8.74 -23.99
N ASN A 711 -34.32 7.88 -23.20
CA ASN A 711 -35.78 7.92 -22.98
C ASN A 711 -36.13 8.44 -21.58
N GLY A 712 -37.20 9.23 -21.47
CA GLY A 712 -37.70 9.76 -20.20
C GLY A 712 -36.84 10.88 -19.60
N LEU A 713 -35.99 11.52 -20.41
CA LEU A 713 -35.04 12.53 -19.92
C LEU A 713 -35.74 13.82 -19.48
N SER A 714 -35.22 14.45 -18.42
CA SER A 714 -35.57 15.83 -18.05
C SER A 714 -34.41 16.73 -18.46
N VAL A 715 -34.62 17.60 -19.44
CA VAL A 715 -33.59 18.49 -19.97
C VAL A 715 -33.95 19.94 -19.66
N THR A 716 -33.02 20.74 -19.16
CA THR A 716 -33.21 22.17 -18.89
C THR A 716 -32.17 22.98 -19.66
N ALA A 717 -32.61 23.93 -20.46
CA ALA A 717 -31.74 24.88 -21.13
C ALA A 717 -31.79 26.27 -20.45
N GLY A 718 -30.65 26.96 -20.48
CA GLY A 718 -30.47 28.34 -20.07
C GLY A 718 -30.90 29.31 -21.17
N THR A 719 -30.06 30.31 -21.49
CA THR A 719 -30.35 31.38 -22.47
C THR A 719 -29.51 31.29 -23.74
N ASN A 720 -30.18 31.37 -24.90
CA ASN A 720 -29.60 31.29 -26.25
C ASN A 720 -28.93 29.93 -26.53
N ASP A 721 -29.58 28.86 -26.12
CA ASP A 721 -29.03 27.52 -26.25
C ASP A 721 -29.54 26.79 -27.49
N THR A 722 -28.74 25.85 -27.99
CA THR A 722 -29.16 24.89 -29.03
C THR A 722 -29.12 23.48 -28.46
N LEU A 723 -30.28 22.84 -28.36
CA LEU A 723 -30.42 21.52 -27.74
C LEU A 723 -30.92 20.51 -28.76
N GLY A 724 -30.21 19.40 -28.97
CA GLY A 724 -30.72 18.21 -29.62
C GLY A 724 -31.25 17.22 -28.59
N VAL A 725 -32.48 16.73 -28.76
CA VAL A 725 -33.02 15.62 -27.97
C VAL A 725 -33.41 14.47 -28.90
N GLN A 726 -32.94 13.27 -28.54
CA GLN A 726 -33.26 12.05 -29.28
C GLN A 726 -33.68 10.93 -28.33
N GLY A 727 -34.92 10.47 -28.48
CA GLY A 727 -35.46 9.37 -27.69
C GLY A 727 -36.96 9.44 -27.60
N SER A 728 -37.54 9.14 -26.44
CA SER A 728 -38.98 9.26 -26.19
C SER A 728 -39.36 9.59 -24.76
N GLY A 729 -40.46 10.33 -24.60
CA GLY A 729 -40.94 10.83 -23.32
C GLY A 729 -40.00 11.85 -22.68
N ILE A 730 -39.26 12.61 -23.50
CA ILE A 730 -38.31 13.63 -23.05
C ILE A 730 -39.09 14.89 -22.67
N THR A 731 -38.79 15.48 -21.52
CA THR A 731 -39.29 16.80 -21.12
C THR A 731 -38.16 17.81 -21.24
N VAL A 732 -38.31 18.80 -22.11
CA VAL A 732 -37.38 19.92 -22.28
C VAL A 732 -37.96 21.18 -21.64
N ASN A 733 -37.17 21.87 -20.84
CA ASN A 733 -37.49 23.13 -20.22
C ASN A 733 -36.52 24.23 -20.68
N ALA A 734 -36.87 24.92 -21.77
CA ALA A 734 -36.11 26.02 -22.36
C ALA A 734 -36.51 27.35 -21.69
N ASN A 735 -35.80 27.71 -20.61
CA ASN A 735 -36.18 28.84 -19.76
C ASN A 735 -35.71 30.19 -20.29
N GLY A 736 -34.74 30.21 -21.20
CA GLY A 736 -34.19 31.42 -21.76
C GLY A 736 -34.92 31.94 -22.98
N ASN A 737 -34.38 33.00 -23.58
CA ASN A 737 -34.90 33.60 -24.81
C ASN A 737 -34.12 33.06 -26.02
N ASN A 738 -34.81 32.87 -27.14
CA ASN A 738 -34.24 32.46 -28.44
C ASN A 738 -33.59 31.06 -28.47
N ASP A 739 -34.02 30.15 -27.59
CA ASP A 739 -33.50 28.78 -27.59
C ASP A 739 -33.98 28.03 -28.84
N THR A 740 -33.13 27.14 -29.36
CA THR A 740 -33.44 26.26 -30.49
C THR A 740 -33.39 24.82 -30.05
N VAL A 741 -34.47 24.06 -30.23
CA VAL A 741 -34.56 22.65 -29.87
C VAL A 741 -34.76 21.78 -31.12
N TRP A 742 -33.91 20.78 -31.32
CA TRP A 742 -34.09 19.70 -32.29
C TRP A 742 -34.64 18.46 -31.60
N ALA A 743 -35.82 17.99 -32.00
CA ALA A 743 -36.41 16.78 -31.43
C ALA A 743 -36.48 15.63 -32.46
N SER A 744 -36.21 14.41 -32.01
CA SER A 744 -36.25 13.21 -32.84
C SER A 744 -36.43 11.91 -32.02
N GLY A 745 -36.75 10.79 -32.66
CA GLY A 745 -36.67 9.45 -32.04
C GLY A 745 -38.00 8.85 -31.55
N ASN A 746 -39.10 9.60 -31.59
CA ASN A 746 -40.43 9.20 -31.10
C ASN A 746 -41.24 8.27 -32.00
N GLY A 747 -40.60 7.42 -32.81
CA GLY A 747 -41.23 6.57 -33.84
C GLY A 747 -42.17 5.45 -33.33
N GLN A 748 -42.86 5.62 -32.20
CA GLN A 748 -43.89 4.76 -31.66
C GLN A 748 -45.30 5.26 -32.03
N ALA A 749 -46.31 4.39 -31.88
CA ALA A 749 -47.70 4.77 -32.09
C ALA A 749 -48.16 5.84 -31.08
N PHE A 750 -48.91 6.84 -31.55
CA PHE A 750 -49.52 7.94 -30.78
C PHE A 750 -49.86 7.59 -29.31
N GLY A 751 -49.30 8.34 -28.36
CA GLY A 751 -49.64 8.23 -26.94
C GLY A 751 -49.03 9.32 -26.06
N PHE A 752 -49.88 10.10 -25.38
CA PHE A 752 -49.54 11.22 -24.48
C PHE A 752 -48.46 11.00 -23.40
N VAL A 753 -48.00 9.76 -23.17
CA VAL A 753 -46.95 9.42 -22.20
C VAL A 753 -45.59 9.15 -22.83
N THR A 754 -45.53 9.02 -24.16
CA THR A 754 -44.30 8.79 -24.94
C THR A 754 -43.89 10.00 -25.76
N ASP A 755 -44.74 11.02 -25.84
CA ASP A 755 -44.48 12.24 -26.59
C ASP A 755 -43.45 13.09 -25.86
N ASP A 756 -42.56 13.72 -26.62
CA ASP A 756 -41.64 14.69 -26.03
C ASP A 756 -42.41 15.98 -25.72
N SER A 757 -42.20 16.55 -24.54
CA SER A 757 -42.83 17.81 -24.10
C SER A 757 -41.79 18.90 -24.01
N ILE A 758 -41.93 19.98 -24.76
CA ILE A 758 -40.97 21.08 -24.84
C ILE A 758 -41.63 22.37 -24.36
N TYR A 759 -41.11 22.95 -23.30
CA TYR A 759 -41.61 24.18 -22.70
C TYR A 759 -40.64 25.34 -22.98
N PHE A 760 -41.09 26.32 -23.74
CA PHE A 760 -40.41 27.59 -23.96
C PHE A 760 -41.01 28.65 -23.04
N HIS A 761 -40.28 29.04 -22.00
CA HIS A 761 -40.77 30.03 -21.01
C HIS A 761 -40.31 31.47 -21.30
N GLY A 762 -39.27 31.67 -22.12
CA GLY A 762 -38.84 32.99 -22.58
C GLY A 762 -39.72 33.59 -23.68
N THR A 763 -39.29 34.72 -24.24
CA THR A 763 -39.92 35.33 -25.41
C THR A 763 -39.28 34.80 -26.69
N GLY A 764 -40.05 34.03 -27.48
CA GLY A 764 -39.58 33.41 -28.72
C GLY A 764 -38.75 32.14 -28.50
N GLY A 765 -38.58 31.34 -29.56
CA GLY A 765 -37.87 30.07 -29.56
C GLY A 765 -38.11 29.32 -30.86
N THR A 766 -37.22 28.41 -31.23
CA THR A 766 -37.36 27.56 -32.43
C THR A 766 -37.42 26.09 -32.05
N LEU A 767 -38.45 25.38 -32.51
CA LEU A 767 -38.50 23.91 -32.48
C LEU A 767 -38.31 23.38 -33.90
N ASN A 768 -37.46 22.38 -34.04
CA ASN A 768 -37.26 21.67 -35.29
C ASN A 768 -37.44 20.17 -35.04
N GLU A 769 -38.35 19.53 -35.76
CA GLU A 769 -38.60 18.09 -35.66
C GLU A 769 -37.97 17.36 -36.84
N SER A 770 -37.42 16.18 -36.56
CA SER A 770 -37.02 15.22 -37.60
C SER A 770 -38.21 14.36 -38.04
N ASP A 771 -38.14 13.74 -39.21
CA ASP A 771 -39.22 12.87 -39.71
C ASP A 771 -39.67 11.78 -38.71
N ASN A 772 -40.98 11.56 -38.61
CA ASN A 772 -41.65 10.58 -37.75
C ASN A 772 -41.52 10.90 -36.24
N SER A 773 -41.54 12.17 -35.88
CA SER A 773 -41.51 12.65 -34.50
C SER A 773 -42.90 12.92 -33.95
N HIS A 774 -43.00 12.90 -32.61
CA HIS A 774 -44.19 13.33 -31.89
C HIS A 774 -43.77 14.25 -30.75
N VAL A 775 -44.22 15.50 -30.76
CA VAL A 775 -43.77 16.53 -29.83
C VAL A 775 -44.92 17.46 -29.43
N ASP A 776 -45.03 17.79 -28.16
CA ASP A 776 -45.90 18.85 -27.63
C ASP A 776 -45.05 20.06 -27.21
N ALA A 777 -45.21 21.19 -27.90
CA ALA A 777 -44.54 22.45 -27.62
C ALA A 777 -45.45 23.46 -26.92
N TYR A 778 -44.95 24.09 -25.86
CA TYR A 778 -45.66 25.06 -25.04
C TYR A 778 -44.89 26.39 -25.01
N GLY A 779 -45.54 27.52 -25.30
CA GLY A 779 -44.91 28.86 -25.22
C GLY A 779 -45.53 29.87 -26.19
N ASN A 780 -45.08 31.13 -26.14
CA ASN A 780 -45.60 32.21 -27.01
C ASN A 780 -44.54 32.69 -27.99
N GLY A 781 -44.96 33.06 -29.22
CA GLY A 781 -44.06 33.58 -30.25
C GLY A 781 -43.10 32.54 -30.83
N LEU A 782 -43.50 31.27 -30.83
CA LEU A 782 -42.65 30.14 -31.22
C LEU A 782 -42.58 29.96 -32.74
N TRP A 783 -41.43 29.54 -33.25
CA TRP A 783 -41.26 29.08 -34.62
C TRP A 783 -41.04 27.58 -34.63
N VAL A 784 -41.91 26.80 -35.25
CA VAL A 784 -41.78 25.34 -35.35
C VAL A 784 -41.55 24.93 -36.79
N ASN A 785 -40.63 24.00 -37.05
CA ASN A 785 -40.43 23.37 -38.35
C ASN A 785 -40.55 21.85 -38.19
N ALA A 786 -41.51 21.23 -38.85
CA ALA A 786 -41.66 19.78 -38.85
C ALA A 786 -41.13 19.17 -40.16
N GLY A 787 -40.55 17.97 -40.03
CA GLY A 787 -40.17 17.07 -41.11
C GLY A 787 -41.41 16.40 -41.73
N SER A 788 -41.31 15.13 -42.13
CA SER A 788 -42.42 14.35 -42.66
C SER A 788 -43.00 13.34 -41.68
N SER A 789 -44.33 13.22 -41.70
CA SER A 789 -45.12 12.26 -40.93
C SER A 789 -45.03 12.50 -39.43
N ASP A 790 -44.97 13.77 -39.05
CA ASP A 790 -44.85 14.23 -37.67
C ASP A 790 -46.21 14.48 -37.02
N THR A 791 -46.25 14.40 -35.70
CA THR A 791 -47.41 14.82 -34.90
C THR A 791 -46.98 15.88 -33.90
N LEU A 792 -47.43 17.11 -34.10
CA LEU A 792 -47.02 18.28 -33.34
C LEU A 792 -48.20 18.86 -32.56
N GLY A 793 -48.11 18.94 -31.25
CA GLY A 793 -48.96 19.79 -30.41
C GLY A 793 -48.31 21.15 -30.20
N VAL A 794 -49.02 22.25 -30.49
CA VAL A 794 -48.58 23.60 -30.13
C VAL A 794 -49.60 24.28 -29.23
N HIS A 795 -49.10 24.79 -28.10
CA HIS A 795 -49.90 25.42 -27.05
C HIS A 795 -49.36 26.81 -26.73
N GLY A 796 -50.16 27.85 -26.92
CA GLY A 796 -49.74 29.23 -26.60
C GLY A 796 -50.39 30.28 -27.48
N SER A 797 -49.62 31.27 -27.95
CA SER A 797 -50.08 32.32 -28.87
C SER A 797 -48.94 32.81 -29.77
N ALA A 798 -49.27 33.40 -30.92
CA ALA A 798 -48.32 33.86 -31.92
C ALA A 798 -47.34 32.77 -32.43
N ILE A 799 -47.77 31.52 -32.48
CA ILE A 799 -46.94 30.38 -32.90
C ILE A 799 -46.98 30.25 -34.43
N THR A 800 -45.83 30.11 -35.07
CA THR A 800 -45.73 29.78 -36.50
C THR A 800 -45.22 28.35 -36.67
N ALA A 801 -46.07 27.40 -37.05
CA ALA A 801 -45.71 26.01 -37.30
C ALA A 801 -45.61 25.71 -38.81
N ASN A 802 -44.41 25.42 -39.31
CA ASN A 802 -44.14 25.04 -40.69
C ASN A 802 -44.00 23.52 -40.83
N ALA A 803 -45.11 22.84 -41.12
CA ALA A 803 -45.18 21.41 -41.38
C ALA A 803 -44.98 21.14 -42.90
N ASN A 804 -43.74 21.29 -43.36
CA ASN A 804 -43.42 21.26 -44.79
C ASN A 804 -43.28 19.84 -45.37
N GLY A 805 -43.19 18.81 -44.53
CA GLY A 805 -43.16 17.43 -44.96
C GLY A 805 -44.53 16.87 -45.33
N ASN A 806 -44.57 15.58 -45.64
CA ASN A 806 -45.82 14.90 -46.02
C ASN A 806 -46.45 14.21 -44.80
N ASN A 807 -47.79 14.26 -44.73
CA ASN A 807 -48.63 13.59 -43.74
C ASN A 807 -48.45 14.06 -42.29
N ASP A 808 -48.15 15.34 -42.09
CA ASP A 808 -48.00 15.91 -40.76
C ASP A 808 -49.36 16.18 -40.12
N THR A 809 -49.48 15.96 -38.82
CA THR A 809 -50.65 16.28 -38.01
C THR A 809 -50.29 17.33 -36.97
N VAL A 810 -50.98 18.46 -36.95
CA VAL A 810 -50.72 19.56 -36.01
C VAL A 810 -51.97 19.82 -35.15
N TRP A 811 -51.83 19.76 -33.83
CA TRP A 811 -52.81 20.29 -32.88
C TRP A 811 -52.39 21.71 -32.48
N ALA A 812 -53.27 22.70 -32.61
CA ALA A 812 -52.95 24.07 -32.24
C ALA A 812 -54.06 24.73 -31.42
N GLY A 813 -53.68 25.61 -30.48
CA GLY A 813 -54.62 26.42 -29.72
C GLY A 813 -54.25 26.70 -28.25
N GLY A 814 -55.21 27.25 -27.49
CA GLY A 814 -55.04 27.62 -26.08
C GLY A 814 -54.85 29.12 -25.79
N ASN A 815 -55.02 29.97 -26.80
CA ASN A 815 -54.62 31.38 -26.81
C ASN A 815 -55.58 32.25 -25.99
N GLY A 816 -56.86 31.87 -25.87
CA GLY A 816 -57.87 32.51 -25.01
C GLY A 816 -58.06 34.02 -25.17
N ALA A 817 -57.46 34.63 -26.19
CA ALA A 817 -57.34 36.07 -26.38
C ALA A 817 -58.33 36.61 -27.42
N THR A 818 -58.60 37.91 -27.38
CA THR A 818 -59.43 38.60 -28.37
C THR A 818 -58.70 38.74 -29.71
N PHE A 819 -59.39 38.49 -30.84
CA PHE A 819 -58.89 38.61 -32.23
C PHE A 819 -57.79 39.68 -32.44
N SER A 820 -56.59 39.25 -32.87
CA SER A 820 -55.42 40.08 -33.11
C SER A 820 -54.45 39.36 -34.06
N PHE A 821 -54.23 39.92 -35.25
CA PHE A 821 -53.24 39.39 -36.22
C PHE A 821 -51.80 39.27 -35.68
N ALA A 822 -51.50 39.83 -34.50
CA ALA A 822 -50.20 39.71 -33.86
C ALA A 822 -50.08 38.50 -32.92
N ASP A 823 -51.21 37.91 -32.50
CA ASP A 823 -51.29 36.86 -31.47
C ASP A 823 -51.89 35.54 -32.02
N ASP A 824 -52.34 35.54 -33.27
CA ASP A 824 -52.88 34.37 -33.96
C ASP A 824 -51.77 33.36 -34.28
N ASP A 825 -52.07 32.07 -34.14
CA ASP A 825 -51.13 31.02 -34.55
C ASP A 825 -51.25 30.78 -36.05
N SER A 826 -50.14 30.59 -36.74
CA SER A 826 -50.07 30.28 -38.16
C SER A 826 -49.55 28.86 -38.35
N ILE A 827 -50.26 28.02 -39.10
CA ILE A 827 -49.80 26.69 -39.51
C ILE A 827 -49.64 26.66 -41.03
N ASN A 828 -48.46 26.34 -41.51
CA ASN A 828 -48.15 26.26 -42.93
C ASN A 828 -47.77 24.83 -43.31
N PHE A 829 -48.60 24.21 -44.14
CA PHE A 829 -48.37 22.89 -44.72
C PHE A 829 -47.81 23.00 -46.13
N GLY A 830 -46.53 22.65 -46.27
CA GLY A 830 -45.82 22.66 -47.56
C GLY A 830 -45.96 21.37 -48.36
N GLY A 831 -46.15 20.23 -47.70
CA GLY A 831 -46.28 18.92 -48.32
C GLY A 831 -47.73 18.47 -48.52
N SER A 832 -47.92 17.19 -48.85
CA SER A 832 -49.24 16.60 -49.10
C SER A 832 -49.77 15.85 -47.88
N GLY A 833 -51.08 15.93 -47.63
CA GLY A 833 -51.76 15.13 -46.59
C GLY A 833 -51.74 15.72 -45.17
N GLY A 834 -51.53 17.03 -45.03
CA GLY A 834 -51.52 17.71 -43.73
C GLY A 834 -52.88 17.71 -43.03
N VAL A 835 -52.88 17.50 -41.72
CA VAL A 835 -54.05 17.56 -40.84
C VAL A 835 -53.81 18.62 -39.76
N ALA A 836 -54.71 19.59 -39.60
CA ALA A 836 -54.74 20.49 -38.45
C ALA A 836 -55.94 20.18 -37.57
N ASN A 837 -55.79 20.29 -36.25
CA ASN A 837 -56.90 20.22 -35.32
C ASN A 837 -56.79 21.37 -34.32
N GLU A 838 -57.91 22.02 -34.04
CA GLU A 838 -58.00 23.13 -33.10
C GLU A 838 -58.48 22.68 -31.73
N PHE A 839 -57.88 23.25 -30.68
CA PHE A 839 -58.47 23.24 -29.34
C PHE A 839 -59.60 24.28 -29.24
N ASP A 840 -60.54 24.11 -28.31
CA ASP A 840 -61.62 25.10 -28.10
C ASP A 840 -61.06 26.49 -27.68
N ASN A 841 -61.68 27.57 -28.19
CA ASN A 841 -61.33 28.98 -27.96
C ASN A 841 -59.97 29.39 -28.57
N SER A 842 -59.68 28.91 -29.76
CA SER A 842 -58.43 29.14 -30.47
C SER A 842 -58.61 30.10 -31.64
N HIS A 843 -57.50 30.73 -32.05
CA HIS A 843 -57.43 31.46 -33.31
C HIS A 843 -56.23 30.98 -34.11
N ILE A 844 -56.48 30.35 -35.26
CA ILE A 844 -55.42 29.83 -36.12
C ILE A 844 -55.62 30.24 -37.59
N ASP A 845 -54.52 30.47 -38.29
CA ASP A 845 -54.46 30.65 -39.74
C ASP A 845 -53.70 29.46 -40.36
N VAL A 846 -54.36 28.68 -41.20
CA VAL A 846 -53.79 27.51 -41.85
C VAL A 846 -53.59 27.76 -43.35
N SER A 847 -52.42 27.45 -43.89
CA SER A 847 -52.14 27.51 -45.33
C SER A 847 -51.57 26.21 -45.89
N GLY A 848 -51.95 25.82 -47.11
CA GLY A 848 -51.45 24.62 -47.78
C GLY A 848 -52.36 24.15 -48.91
N ASN A 849 -52.27 22.89 -49.34
CA ASN A 849 -53.21 22.32 -50.32
C ASN A 849 -53.64 20.91 -49.91
N GLY A 850 -54.92 20.59 -50.11
CA GLY A 850 -55.46 19.27 -49.79
C GLY A 850 -55.52 18.99 -48.29
N LEU A 851 -55.68 20.03 -47.48
CA LEU A 851 -55.62 19.95 -46.02
C LEU A 851 -56.92 19.38 -45.42
N ILE A 852 -56.81 18.79 -44.23
CA ILE A 852 -57.95 18.48 -43.36
C ILE A 852 -57.81 19.31 -42.09
N VAL A 853 -58.79 20.15 -41.77
CA VAL A 853 -58.81 20.96 -40.55
C VAL A 853 -60.03 20.58 -39.71
N ASN A 854 -59.83 20.21 -38.45
CA ASN A 854 -60.91 19.90 -37.51
C ASN A 854 -61.03 21.03 -36.47
N VAL A 855 -62.20 21.67 -36.40
CA VAL A 855 -62.44 22.85 -35.55
C VAL A 855 -63.27 22.48 -34.32
N GLY A 856 -62.85 22.99 -33.16
CA GLY A 856 -63.52 22.87 -31.86
C GLY A 856 -64.69 23.87 -31.74
N SER A 857 -64.93 24.36 -30.52
CA SER A 857 -65.95 25.39 -30.22
C SER A 857 -65.35 26.77 -29.91
N ASN A 858 -66.03 27.81 -30.36
CA ASN A 858 -65.70 29.24 -30.20
C ASN A 858 -64.40 29.64 -30.88
N ASP A 859 -64.09 29.02 -32.01
CA ASP A 859 -62.80 29.20 -32.67
C ASP A 859 -62.87 30.22 -33.81
N THR A 860 -61.72 30.79 -34.17
CA THR A 860 -61.55 31.56 -35.41
C THR A 860 -60.48 30.91 -36.28
N LEU A 861 -60.88 30.43 -37.46
CA LEU A 861 -60.00 29.72 -38.38
C LEU A 861 -59.88 30.46 -39.70
N GLY A 862 -58.67 30.82 -40.11
CA GLY A 862 -58.36 31.19 -41.50
C GLY A 862 -57.79 30.01 -42.27
N MET A 863 -58.21 29.82 -43.52
CA MET A 863 -57.71 28.77 -44.42
C MET A 863 -57.38 29.35 -45.78
N ARG A 864 -56.16 29.08 -46.27
CA ARG A 864 -55.68 29.52 -47.57
C ARG A 864 -55.06 28.38 -48.38
N GLY A 865 -55.61 28.09 -49.56
CA GLY A 865 -55.14 26.94 -50.33
C GLY A 865 -56.02 26.51 -51.48
N THR A 866 -55.82 25.26 -51.93
CA THR A 866 -56.71 24.57 -52.87
C THR A 866 -57.04 23.18 -52.35
N ALA A 867 -58.29 22.74 -52.56
CA ALA A 867 -58.77 21.39 -52.25
C ALA A 867 -58.85 21.05 -50.75
N ASP A 868 -58.97 22.06 -49.90
CA ASP A 868 -58.93 21.88 -48.44
C ASP A 868 -60.29 21.47 -47.86
N LYS A 869 -60.31 20.90 -46.65
CA LYS A 869 -61.54 20.45 -45.97
C LYS A 869 -61.54 20.87 -44.50
N ALA A 870 -62.45 21.77 -44.13
CA ALA A 870 -62.77 22.10 -42.74
C ALA A 870 -63.94 21.26 -42.21
N TYR A 871 -63.76 20.61 -41.06
CA TYR A 871 -64.80 19.93 -40.30
C TYR A 871 -65.05 20.71 -39.01
N VAL A 872 -66.17 21.43 -38.97
CA VAL A 872 -66.53 22.38 -37.91
C VAL A 872 -67.43 21.69 -36.91
N ASN A 873 -66.81 21.09 -35.90
CA ASN A 873 -67.48 20.15 -35.00
C ASN A 873 -68.12 20.84 -33.80
N GLY A 874 -67.54 21.95 -33.30
CA GLY A 874 -68.07 22.73 -32.19
C GLY A 874 -68.99 23.88 -32.61
N ASN A 875 -69.37 24.71 -31.62
CA ASN A 875 -70.34 25.79 -31.79
C ASN A 875 -69.67 27.17 -31.77
N SER A 876 -70.30 28.14 -32.44
CA SER A 876 -69.96 29.58 -32.42
C SER A 876 -68.62 29.96 -33.08
N ASP A 877 -68.22 29.22 -34.10
CA ASP A 877 -66.92 29.40 -34.76
C ASP A 877 -67.00 30.40 -35.91
N THR A 878 -65.89 31.06 -36.24
CA THR A 878 -65.80 31.95 -37.40
C THR A 878 -64.70 31.46 -38.34
N ILE A 879 -65.07 31.08 -39.56
CA ILE A 879 -64.14 30.48 -40.52
C ILE A 879 -63.99 31.38 -41.72
N TRP A 880 -62.75 31.64 -42.12
CA TRP A 880 -62.39 32.33 -43.35
C TRP A 880 -61.73 31.33 -44.28
N ILE A 881 -62.30 31.06 -45.46
CA ILE A 881 -61.75 30.04 -46.39
C ILE A 881 -61.62 30.61 -47.80
N GLY A 882 -60.52 30.29 -48.48
CA GLY A 882 -60.31 30.63 -49.90
C GLY A 882 -58.86 30.50 -50.37
N GLY A 883 -58.50 31.19 -51.46
CA GLY A 883 -57.10 31.25 -51.96
C GLY A 883 -56.78 30.38 -53.18
N ASN A 884 -57.77 29.66 -53.72
CA ASN A 884 -57.66 28.82 -54.91
C ASN A 884 -57.62 29.59 -56.25
N GLY A 885 -57.93 30.90 -56.23
CA GLY A 885 -57.94 31.79 -57.40
C GLY A 885 -59.07 31.46 -58.40
N ALA A 886 -59.21 32.28 -59.44
CA ALA A 886 -60.30 32.20 -60.42
C ALA A 886 -60.32 30.93 -61.33
N ASN A 887 -59.48 29.92 -61.06
CA ASN A 887 -59.19 28.78 -61.95
C ASN A 887 -59.64 27.40 -61.42
N ALA A 888 -60.39 27.31 -60.32
CA ALA A 888 -60.94 26.04 -59.83
C ALA A 888 -62.05 25.52 -60.78
N THR A 889 -61.65 24.67 -61.74
CA THR A 889 -62.50 24.17 -62.83
C THR A 889 -63.06 22.75 -62.61
N SER A 890 -62.64 22.05 -61.55
CA SER A 890 -63.11 20.72 -61.15
C SER A 890 -63.41 20.66 -59.65
N ALA A 891 -64.38 19.83 -59.25
CA ALA A 891 -64.77 19.64 -57.84
C ALA A 891 -63.61 19.21 -56.92
N SER A 892 -62.55 18.61 -57.48
CA SER A 892 -61.32 18.25 -56.76
C SER A 892 -60.50 19.43 -56.27
N ASN A 893 -60.78 20.66 -56.75
CA ASN A 893 -60.02 21.88 -56.43
C ASN A 893 -60.83 22.85 -55.55
N TYR A 894 -62.02 22.44 -55.12
CA TYR A 894 -62.88 23.21 -54.24
C TYR A 894 -62.40 23.00 -52.82
N ASP A 895 -62.39 24.09 -52.06
CA ASP A 895 -62.26 23.99 -50.61
C ASP A 895 -63.64 23.67 -50.04
N TYR A 896 -63.72 22.84 -49.02
CA TYR A 896 -64.96 22.37 -48.42
C TYR A 896 -65.05 22.75 -46.96
N ALA A 897 -66.20 23.27 -46.52
CA ALA A 897 -66.50 23.47 -45.10
C ALA A 897 -67.76 22.69 -44.71
N TYR A 898 -67.62 21.81 -43.70
CA TYR A 898 -68.67 20.96 -43.17
C TYR A 898 -69.04 21.39 -41.75
N PHE A 899 -70.23 21.94 -41.57
CA PHE A 899 -70.71 22.47 -40.29
C PHE A 899 -71.59 21.47 -39.54
N PHE A 900 -71.13 21.03 -38.37
CA PHE A 900 -71.85 20.12 -37.49
C PHE A 900 -72.39 20.82 -36.23
N GLY A 901 -71.73 21.87 -35.73
CA GLY A 901 -72.24 22.68 -34.62
C GLY A 901 -72.97 23.96 -35.03
N ALA A 902 -73.57 24.62 -34.04
CA ALA A 902 -74.50 25.74 -34.21
C ALA A 902 -73.85 27.11 -33.99
N ASN A 903 -74.45 28.16 -34.57
CA ASN A 903 -74.04 29.57 -34.45
C ASN A 903 -72.69 29.93 -35.07
N SER A 904 -72.13 29.09 -35.92
CA SER A 904 -70.88 29.37 -36.62
C SER A 904 -71.10 30.24 -37.87
N ALA A 905 -70.05 30.90 -38.34
CA ALA A 905 -70.06 31.79 -39.49
C ALA A 905 -68.96 31.39 -40.49
N LEU A 906 -69.27 31.51 -41.78
CA LEU A 906 -68.32 31.33 -42.88
C LEU A 906 -68.14 32.64 -43.63
N ASN A 907 -66.90 33.08 -43.79
CA ASN A 907 -66.52 34.20 -44.64
C ASN A 907 -65.69 33.65 -45.81
N ALA A 908 -66.31 33.62 -47.00
CA ALA A 908 -65.64 33.21 -48.21
C ALA A 908 -64.79 34.37 -48.77
N VAL A 909 -63.48 34.14 -48.93
CA VAL A 909 -62.53 35.15 -49.38
C VAL A 909 -62.63 35.38 -50.91
N ASP A 910 -62.41 36.60 -51.38
CA ASP A 910 -62.47 37.00 -52.80
C ASP A 910 -61.76 36.01 -53.76
N ASN A 911 -62.35 35.79 -54.94
CA ASN A 911 -61.86 34.91 -56.01
C ASN A 911 -61.65 33.43 -55.62
N SER A 912 -62.58 32.86 -54.84
CA SER A 912 -62.49 31.48 -54.35
C SER A 912 -63.65 30.58 -54.81
N SER A 913 -63.43 29.27 -54.84
CA SER A 913 -64.47 28.25 -55.10
C SER A 913 -64.65 27.33 -53.89
N ILE A 914 -65.83 27.35 -53.28
CA ILE A 914 -66.08 26.72 -51.97
C ILE A 914 -67.32 25.83 -52.03
N GLY A 915 -67.18 24.59 -51.59
CA GLY A 915 -68.28 23.67 -51.32
C GLY A 915 -68.67 23.72 -49.85
N MET A 916 -69.97 23.68 -49.55
CA MET A 916 -70.44 23.78 -48.17
C MET A 916 -71.55 22.76 -47.86
N GLY A 917 -71.41 22.11 -46.70
CA GLY A 917 -72.39 21.15 -46.17
C GLY A 917 -72.72 21.44 -44.70
N SER A 918 -74.00 21.30 -44.33
CA SER A 918 -74.48 21.49 -42.95
C SER A 918 -75.36 20.31 -42.55
N TYR A 919 -75.18 19.80 -41.33
CA TYR A 919 -76.13 18.86 -40.74
C TYR A 919 -77.38 19.56 -40.20
N ALA A 920 -78.49 18.83 -40.07
CA ALA A 920 -79.77 19.43 -39.66
C ALA A 920 -79.70 20.02 -38.22
N GLY A 921 -79.75 21.35 -38.10
CA GLY A 921 -79.77 22.07 -36.82
C GLY A 921 -78.69 23.16 -36.67
N SER A 922 -77.70 23.19 -37.56
CA SER A 922 -76.65 24.21 -37.56
C SER A 922 -77.08 25.44 -38.38
N ALA A 923 -77.39 26.55 -37.71
CA ALA A 923 -77.60 27.83 -38.38
C ALA A 923 -76.25 28.47 -38.67
N VAL A 924 -75.88 28.56 -39.96
CA VAL A 924 -74.60 29.13 -40.40
C VAL A 924 -74.84 30.46 -41.11
N ALA A 925 -74.16 31.51 -40.65
CA ALA A 925 -74.15 32.81 -41.32
C ALA A 925 -73.03 32.84 -42.37
N VAL A 926 -73.37 33.08 -43.64
CA VAL A 926 -72.38 33.11 -44.73
C VAL A 926 -72.23 34.51 -45.28
N ALA A 927 -71.01 35.05 -45.23
CA ALA A 927 -70.62 36.24 -45.97
C ALA A 927 -69.73 35.86 -47.15
N VAL A 928 -69.97 36.48 -48.30
CA VAL A 928 -69.30 36.15 -49.56
C VAL A 928 -68.63 37.39 -50.13
N GLY A 929 -67.33 37.27 -50.42
CA GLY A 929 -66.51 38.25 -51.12
C GLY A 929 -66.79 38.31 -52.63
N ASN A 930 -66.00 39.11 -53.36
CA ASN A 930 -66.16 39.30 -54.80
C ASN A 930 -65.65 38.09 -55.62
N ASN A 931 -66.37 37.72 -56.68
CA ASN A 931 -66.02 36.64 -57.62
C ASN A 931 -65.89 35.26 -56.95
N VAL A 932 -66.74 34.97 -55.97
CA VAL A 932 -66.78 33.66 -55.29
C VAL A 932 -67.77 32.72 -55.99
N THR A 933 -67.38 31.45 -56.17
CA THR A 933 -68.29 30.37 -56.54
C THR A 933 -68.61 29.53 -55.31
N LEU A 934 -69.86 29.57 -54.84
CA LEU A 934 -70.30 28.85 -53.65
C LEU A 934 -71.29 27.74 -54.06
N VAL A 935 -70.98 26.49 -53.72
CA VAL A 935 -71.86 25.34 -53.97
C VAL A 935 -72.38 24.82 -52.64
N THR A 936 -73.69 24.89 -52.41
CA THR A 936 -74.27 24.61 -51.09
C THR A 936 -75.21 23.41 -51.09
N PHE A 937 -75.23 22.65 -49.99
CA PHE A 937 -76.21 21.60 -49.76
C PHE A 937 -76.80 21.76 -48.34
N GLY A 938 -77.99 22.38 -48.19
CA GLY A 938 -78.64 22.63 -46.88
C GLY A 938 -79.35 24.01 -46.72
N PRO A 939 -79.94 24.31 -45.54
CA PRO A 939 -80.59 25.59 -45.24
C PRO A 939 -79.61 26.64 -44.68
N TYR A 940 -79.28 27.68 -45.47
CA TYR A 940 -78.30 28.71 -45.10
C TYR A 940 -78.86 30.14 -45.18
N VAL A 941 -78.31 31.05 -44.38
CA VAL A 941 -78.56 32.50 -44.51
C VAL A 941 -77.34 33.14 -45.18
N ILE A 942 -77.43 33.37 -46.48
CA ILE A 942 -76.35 33.92 -47.30
C ILE A 942 -76.53 35.43 -47.46
N LYS A 943 -75.49 36.21 -47.17
CA LYS A 943 -75.41 37.65 -47.44
C LYS A 943 -74.26 37.92 -48.40
N SER A 944 -74.54 38.06 -49.70
CA SER A 944 -73.56 38.49 -50.73
C SER A 944 -73.32 40.00 -50.66
N GLN A 945 -72.05 40.39 -50.77
CA GLN A 945 -71.61 41.79 -50.73
C GLN A 945 -70.90 42.25 -52.02
N GLY A 946 -70.72 41.38 -53.03
CA GLY A 946 -69.88 41.62 -54.21
C GLY A 946 -70.57 41.54 -55.57
N SER A 947 -69.89 42.02 -56.62
CA SER A 947 -70.34 41.91 -58.02
C SER A 947 -69.63 40.77 -58.74
N GLY A 948 -70.36 39.79 -59.29
CA GLY A 948 -69.79 38.67 -60.06
C GLY A 948 -69.96 37.27 -59.46
N ASP A 949 -70.59 37.17 -58.29
CA ASP A 949 -70.70 35.92 -57.51
C ASP A 949 -71.67 34.90 -58.15
N GLN A 950 -71.31 33.61 -58.10
CA GLN A 950 -72.18 32.49 -58.50
C GLN A 950 -72.49 31.60 -57.30
N ILE A 951 -73.75 31.60 -56.86
CA ILE A 951 -74.25 30.73 -55.79
C ILE A 951 -75.08 29.62 -56.46
N VAL A 952 -74.68 28.36 -56.27
CA VAL A 952 -75.33 27.16 -56.84
C VAL A 952 -75.98 26.33 -55.75
#